data_AF-A0A261ERC7-F1
#
_entry.id   AF-A0A261ERC7-F1
#
_cell.length_a   1.000
_cell.length_b   1.000
_cell.length_c   1.000
_cell.angle_alpha   90.00
_cell.angle_beta   90.00
_cell.angle_gamma   90.00
#
_symmetry.space_group_name_H-M   'P 1'
#
loop_
_entity.id
_entity.type
_entity.pdbx_description
1 polymer ?
#
loop_
_entity_poly.entity_id
_entity_poly.type
_entity_poly.pdbx_seq_one_letter_code
_entity_poly.pdbx_strand_id
1 'polypeptide(L)'
;MLLFSAFLEANEKLDADAFIELAIRCNQENQYDFNRVRGIDWKPGVRTARYGTPDLSLTICEYGDDSLDRNFPAAWLESYKEARRRNPRTIVSLQEAVGKHAGSKSQKNRKNRKGGKKGRGQASSSRGADVGATQLAAIRARLRKSHIVAIRQEKVDKGIHWQTDYILNLSQRSLQIQLSRTFRSGTMDFDRDFSTPWFISFLIDGGYLEPDGEMPIRKRPTAVTADTLDMFGGIVQGRHATRLPLVYVSRTADGDLAVNADLLASQLKGVAHVFTEESHDMDAAVAQVCGEQLATDGALTILWPRGDTGYEVEERPVPRHVADDVRGGFLADTVRRRIFAVLRQEDVFDEFTWDGVNALIAQTSTERLEKQYDSASNELEQARRRLDASSEKLRQQRDATSRLSADLAESRDKLDRLSERVSRQEGELDEQKRQNAEKDEKLRRINQETRRDDDERRKLLAKAEAEQQELIDNADESLAQQKELLEQERERADRQNELVEQLRRRVRQLTQQVEGLRDENERMARRFANGAVSTPLVYAGGEHDLFDREMRDYVLEAVKHELDGCGHGDSKQSWRKVDVLSDVLESNDYEGLHEQRREELRRALVGYRGMTAQLEATLDDLGYKVIRGDRHYILEYCGDARYRFTLAKTPSDVHAGDNSATKIARLTQ
;
A
#
# COMPACT_ATOMS: atom_id res chain seq x y z
N MET A 1 2.08 -14.07 5.84
CA MET A 1 1.30 -15.12 6.54
C MET A 1 0.57 -14.49 7.72
N LEU A 2 -0.77 -14.57 7.73
CA LEU A 2 -1.58 -14.23 8.91
C LEU A 2 -1.32 -15.28 10.00
N LEU A 3 -1.16 -14.86 11.25
CA LEU A 3 -0.87 -15.72 12.39
C LEU A 3 -2.07 -15.79 13.34
N PHE A 4 -2.65 -14.64 13.63
CA PHE A 4 -3.75 -14.42 14.57
C PHE A 4 -4.75 -13.44 13.97
N SER A 5 -6.03 -13.69 14.22
CA SER A 5 -7.16 -12.85 13.81
C SER A 5 -8.18 -12.91 14.93
N ALA A 6 -8.60 -11.76 15.46
CA ALA A 6 -9.68 -11.65 16.44
C ALA A 6 -10.62 -10.51 16.06
N PHE A 7 -11.91 -10.82 16.04
CA PHE A 7 -12.98 -9.85 15.83
C PHE A 7 -13.79 -9.73 17.12
N LEU A 8 -13.78 -8.55 17.73
CA LEU A 8 -14.34 -8.27 19.05
C LEU A 8 -15.32 -7.09 18.98
N GLU A 9 -16.29 -7.05 19.88
CA GLU A 9 -17.13 -5.87 20.07
C GLU A 9 -16.58 -5.00 21.20
N ALA A 10 -16.55 -3.69 20.96
CA ALA A 10 -16.04 -2.69 21.89
C ALA A 10 -17.20 -1.84 22.41
N ASN A 11 -17.20 -1.54 23.70
CA ASN A 11 -18.24 -0.70 24.29
C ASN A 11 -17.96 0.79 24.08
N GLU A 12 -18.87 1.63 24.58
CA GLU A 12 -18.80 3.08 24.37
C GLU A 12 -17.55 3.75 24.98
N LYS A 13 -16.96 3.15 26.02
CA LYS A 13 -15.77 3.69 26.69
C LYS A 13 -14.52 3.67 25.80
N LEU A 14 -14.48 2.78 24.80
CA LEU A 14 -13.38 2.73 23.84
C LEU A 14 -13.66 3.70 22.69
N ASP A 15 -13.49 4.99 22.96
CA ASP A 15 -13.50 6.01 21.93
C ASP A 15 -12.16 6.06 21.17
N ALA A 16 -12.06 6.94 20.17
CA ALA A 16 -10.87 7.08 19.34
C ALA A 16 -9.59 7.44 20.13
N ASP A 17 -9.69 8.31 21.16
CA ASP A 17 -8.53 8.72 21.97
C ASP A 17 -8.14 7.61 22.92
N ALA A 18 -9.11 7.02 23.62
CA ALA A 18 -8.90 5.89 24.50
C ALA A 18 -8.26 4.72 23.75
N PHE A 19 -8.70 4.43 22.52
CA PHE A 19 -8.14 3.38 21.68
C PHE A 19 -6.66 3.63 21.32
N ILE A 20 -6.33 4.85 20.87
CA ILE A 20 -4.96 5.22 20.50
C ILE A 20 -4.06 5.23 21.74
N GLU A 21 -4.52 5.82 22.84
CA GLU A 21 -3.79 5.86 24.11
C GLU A 21 -3.51 4.45 24.61
N LEU A 22 -4.49 3.54 24.52
CA LEU A 22 -4.33 2.15 24.92
C LEU A 22 -3.28 1.43 24.07
N ALA A 23 -3.26 1.66 22.76
CA ALA A 23 -2.29 1.05 21.85
C ALA A 23 -0.87 1.57 22.12
N ILE A 24 -0.73 2.87 22.37
CA ILE A 24 0.54 3.49 22.77
C ILE A 24 0.99 2.94 24.11
N ARG A 25 0.09 2.87 25.11
CA ARG A 25 0.40 2.31 26.43
C ARG A 25 0.84 0.86 26.34
N CYS A 26 0.13 0.03 25.58
CA CYS A 26 0.51 -1.36 25.30
C CYS A 26 1.90 -1.46 24.64
N ASN A 27 2.26 -0.51 23.77
CA ASN A 27 3.60 -0.44 23.18
C ASN A 27 4.66 -0.04 24.21
N GLN A 28 4.40 0.97 25.04
CA GLN A 28 5.36 1.48 26.03
C GLN A 28 5.59 0.51 27.20
N GLU A 29 4.54 -0.20 27.64
CA GLU A 29 4.61 -1.17 28.73
C GLU A 29 5.08 -2.56 28.28
N ASN A 30 5.32 -2.76 26.98
CA ASN A 30 5.70 -4.06 26.43
C ASN A 30 6.91 -4.65 27.16
N GLN A 31 6.80 -5.88 27.68
CA GLN A 31 7.87 -6.48 28.50
C GLN A 31 9.23 -6.61 27.79
N TYR A 32 9.25 -6.58 26.45
CA TYR A 32 10.46 -6.64 25.66
C TYR A 32 10.84 -5.24 25.14
N ASP A 33 11.93 -4.67 25.66
CA ASP A 33 12.38 -3.31 25.31
C ASP A 33 12.59 -3.13 23.79
N PHE A 34 13.05 -4.17 23.09
CA PHE A 34 13.23 -4.16 21.64
C PHE A 34 11.93 -4.13 20.82
N ASN A 35 10.76 -4.20 21.46
CA ASN A 35 9.44 -4.01 20.84
C ASN A 35 8.85 -2.62 21.13
N ARG A 36 9.53 -1.79 21.92
CA ARG A 36 9.05 -0.46 22.34
C ARG A 36 9.48 0.61 21.34
N VAL A 37 8.52 1.32 20.77
CA VAL A 37 8.76 2.51 19.96
C VAL A 37 9.04 3.67 20.91
N ARG A 38 10.30 4.11 20.99
CA ARG A 38 10.70 5.18 21.93
C ARG A 38 10.29 6.56 21.45
N GLY A 39 10.03 7.47 22.40
CA GLY A 39 9.80 8.89 22.12
C GLY A 39 8.44 9.22 21.49
N ILE A 40 7.40 8.44 21.79
CA ILE A 40 6.03 8.78 21.38
C ILE A 40 5.53 9.95 22.24
N ASP A 41 5.51 11.15 21.67
CA ASP A 41 4.83 12.33 22.23
C ASP A 41 3.48 12.50 21.50
N TRP A 42 2.53 11.63 21.82
CA TRP A 42 1.18 11.70 21.27
C TRP A 42 0.30 12.61 22.13
N LYS A 43 -0.58 13.36 21.46
CA LYS A 43 -1.54 14.25 22.11
C LYS A 43 -2.96 13.85 21.71
N PRO A 44 -3.94 13.91 22.65
CA PRO A 44 -5.33 13.66 22.33
C PRO A 44 -5.82 14.47 21.12
N GLY A 45 -6.57 13.81 20.24
CA GLY A 45 -7.04 14.37 18.97
C GLY A 45 -6.05 14.29 17.80
N VAL A 46 -4.82 13.79 17.98
CA VAL A 46 -3.93 13.45 16.85
C VAL A 46 -4.32 12.09 16.29
N ARG A 47 -4.90 12.10 15.08
CA ARG A 47 -5.54 10.92 14.48
C ARG A 47 -4.80 10.31 13.29
N THR A 48 -3.79 11.00 12.78
CA THR A 48 -2.88 10.47 11.74
C THR A 48 -1.44 10.79 12.12
N ALA A 49 -0.64 9.77 12.41
CA ALA A 49 0.75 9.94 12.82
C ALA A 49 1.56 8.66 12.61
N ARG A 50 2.88 8.78 12.44
CA ARG A 50 3.82 7.66 12.46
C ARG A 50 4.94 7.96 13.44
N TYR A 51 5.19 7.02 14.35
CA TYR A 51 6.27 7.08 15.33
C TYR A 51 7.26 5.94 15.11
N GLY A 52 8.51 6.14 15.50
CA GLY A 52 9.56 5.11 15.47
C GLY A 52 10.48 5.20 14.26
N THR A 53 11.10 4.06 13.93
CA THR A 53 12.09 3.90 12.87
C THR A 53 11.53 3.03 11.73
N PRO A 54 12.22 2.92 10.58
CA PRO A 54 11.79 2.01 9.51
C PRO A 54 11.66 0.55 9.95
N ASP A 55 12.47 0.13 10.94
CA ASP A 55 12.51 -1.25 11.43
C ASP A 55 11.62 -1.47 12.67
N LEU A 56 11.12 -0.42 13.31
CA LEU A 56 10.18 -0.54 14.44
C LEU A 56 9.32 0.72 14.52
N SER A 57 8.05 0.61 14.16
CA SER A 57 7.15 1.75 14.10
C SER A 57 5.74 1.47 14.57
N LEU A 58 5.05 2.54 14.94
CA LEU A 58 3.61 2.56 15.25
C LEU A 58 2.99 3.66 14.40
N THR A 59 2.08 3.27 13.51
CA THR A 59 1.38 4.17 12.58
C THR A 59 -0.09 4.20 12.93
N ILE A 60 -0.67 5.39 13.01
CA ILE A 60 -2.08 5.66 13.28
C ILE A 60 -2.64 6.33 12.03
N CYS A 61 -3.79 5.85 11.56
CA CYS A 61 -4.56 6.44 10.48
C CYS A 61 -6.04 6.48 10.88
N GLU A 62 -6.76 7.51 10.48
CA GLU A 62 -8.19 7.65 10.73
C GLU A 62 -8.94 7.92 9.43
N TYR A 63 -10.04 7.21 9.27
CA TYR A 63 -11.02 7.40 8.22
C TYR A 63 -12.36 7.83 8.84
N GLY A 64 -12.94 8.93 8.39
CA GLY A 64 -14.23 9.43 8.85
C GLY A 64 -14.52 10.82 8.31
N ASP A 65 -15.79 11.24 8.31
CA ASP A 65 -16.25 12.49 7.69
C ASP A 65 -15.50 13.73 8.24
N ASP A 66 -15.13 13.70 9.52
CA ASP A 66 -14.42 14.80 10.20
C ASP A 66 -12.87 14.67 10.18
N SER A 67 -12.31 13.49 9.84
CA SER A 67 -10.85 13.25 9.95
C SER A 67 -10.03 13.96 8.87
N LEU A 68 -10.68 14.34 7.77
CA LEU A 68 -10.03 15.00 6.63
C LEU A 68 -10.16 16.53 6.66
N ASP A 69 -10.88 17.10 7.63
CA ASP A 69 -10.93 18.56 7.87
C ASP A 69 -9.85 19.04 8.85
N ARG A 70 -9.20 18.12 9.57
CA ARG A 70 -8.10 18.44 10.48
C ARG A 70 -6.77 17.90 9.96
N ASN A 71 -6.01 18.77 9.28
CA ASN A 71 -4.58 18.64 9.03
C ASN A 71 -4.11 17.27 8.51
N PHE A 72 -3.99 17.13 7.19
CA PHE A 72 -2.93 16.30 6.63
C PHE A 72 -1.60 16.77 7.26
N PRO A 73 -0.83 15.93 7.98
CA PRO A 73 0.35 16.43 8.68
C PRO A 73 1.37 16.91 7.65
N ALA A 74 1.66 18.21 7.65
CA ALA A 74 2.82 18.79 6.96
C ALA A 74 4.12 18.04 7.30
N ALA A 75 4.14 17.34 8.45
CA ALA A 75 5.17 16.40 8.88
C ALA A 75 5.45 15.25 7.90
N TRP A 76 4.47 14.74 7.15
CA TRP A 76 4.71 13.70 6.13
C TRP A 76 5.45 14.29 4.92
N LEU A 77 5.09 15.51 4.51
CA LEU A 77 5.81 16.27 3.49
C LEU A 77 7.23 16.64 3.94
N GLU A 78 7.42 16.99 5.20
CA GLU A 78 8.74 17.30 5.78
C GLU A 78 9.59 16.05 5.98
N SER A 79 9.05 14.92 6.45
CA SER A 79 9.76 13.62 6.48
C SER A 79 10.16 13.15 5.08
N TYR A 80 9.32 13.40 4.06
CA TYR A 80 9.65 13.15 2.66
C TYR A 80 10.77 14.06 2.15
N LYS A 81 10.74 15.35 2.52
CA LYS A 81 11.83 16.32 2.22
C LYS A 81 13.12 16.02 3.00
N GLU A 82 13.03 15.47 4.21
CA GLU A 82 14.17 15.06 5.03
C GLU A 82 14.79 13.75 4.54
N ALA A 83 13.98 12.79 4.11
CA ALA A 83 14.46 11.59 3.41
C ALA A 83 15.19 11.96 2.10
N ARG A 84 14.70 12.97 1.38
CA ARG A 84 15.35 13.59 0.21
C ARG A 84 16.66 14.31 0.55
N ARG A 85 16.82 14.84 1.77
CA ARG A 85 18.07 15.46 2.26
C ARG A 85 19.09 14.43 2.75
N ARG A 86 18.64 13.33 3.37
CA ARG A 86 19.52 12.34 4.02
C ARG A 86 20.13 11.31 3.06
N ASN A 87 19.58 11.09 1.87
CA ASN A 87 20.15 10.11 0.92
C ASN A 87 20.20 10.60 -0.54
N PRO A 88 21.19 11.44 -0.91
CA PRO A 88 21.30 12.00 -2.27
C PRO A 88 21.82 11.02 -3.34
N ARG A 89 22.04 9.74 -3.02
CA ARG A 89 22.88 8.84 -3.84
C ARG A 89 22.18 7.69 -4.55
N THR A 90 20.85 7.61 -4.55
CA THR A 90 20.15 6.63 -5.40
C THR A 90 19.46 7.34 -6.56
N ILE A 91 20.28 7.64 -7.56
CA ILE A 91 20.05 7.71 -9.02
C ILE A 91 21.07 8.72 -9.57
N VAL A 92 22.30 8.25 -9.80
CA VAL A 92 23.14 8.78 -10.87
C VAL A 92 22.88 7.89 -12.06
N SER A 93 21.87 8.24 -12.84
CA SER A 93 21.81 7.96 -14.29
C SER A 93 20.59 8.67 -14.86
N LEU A 94 20.67 10.00 -14.99
CA LEU A 94 19.95 10.80 -16.00
C LEU A 94 20.45 12.26 -16.01
N GLN A 95 21.75 12.48 -15.77
CA GLN A 95 22.40 13.79 -15.99
C GLN A 95 23.32 13.81 -17.22
N GLU A 96 23.48 12.70 -17.96
CA GLU A 96 24.27 12.68 -19.20
C GLU A 96 23.45 12.69 -20.50
N ALA A 97 22.12 12.86 -20.43
CA ALA A 97 21.26 12.85 -21.63
C ALA A 97 20.63 14.21 -21.99
N VAL A 98 21.27 15.34 -21.62
CA VAL A 98 20.83 16.70 -22.00
C VAL A 98 21.82 17.41 -22.94
N GLY A 99 22.88 16.75 -23.38
CA GLY A 99 23.83 17.33 -24.33
C GLY A 99 23.75 16.72 -25.73
N LYS A 100 23.23 17.49 -26.70
CA LYS A 100 23.32 17.31 -28.17
C LYS A 100 22.25 16.43 -28.83
N HIS A 101 21.15 17.06 -29.26
CA HIS A 101 20.88 17.23 -30.69
C HIS A 101 19.69 18.18 -30.89
N ALA A 102 19.99 19.38 -31.39
CA ALA A 102 19.03 20.15 -32.18
C ALA A 102 18.82 19.42 -33.51
N GLY A 103 17.58 19.26 -33.97
CA GLY A 103 17.35 18.69 -35.31
C GLY A 103 15.93 18.26 -35.68
N SER A 104 15.07 19.25 -35.96
CA SER A 104 14.10 19.23 -37.07
C SER A 104 12.82 18.34 -37.04
N LYS A 105 11.76 18.96 -37.56
CA LYS A 105 10.62 18.42 -38.35
C LYS A 105 9.40 17.86 -37.61
N SER A 106 8.49 18.79 -37.36
CA SER A 106 7.14 18.83 -37.95
C SER A 106 6.89 17.84 -39.10
N GLN A 107 5.88 16.96 -38.97
CA GLN A 107 4.87 16.72 -40.02
C GLN A 107 3.77 15.72 -39.60
N LYS A 108 2.52 16.16 -39.79
CA LYS A 108 1.36 15.44 -40.36
C LYS A 108 1.23 13.94 -40.04
N ASN A 109 0.10 13.54 -39.43
CA ASN A 109 -0.95 12.97 -40.28
C ASN A 109 -2.35 12.93 -39.64
N ARG A 110 -3.28 13.43 -40.44
CA ARG A 110 -4.73 13.41 -40.32
C ARG A 110 -5.22 12.37 -41.33
N LYS A 111 -6.28 11.63 -40.97
CA LYS A 111 -7.13 10.73 -41.80
C LYS A 111 -6.80 9.24 -41.77
N ASN A 112 -7.69 8.47 -41.15
CA ASN A 112 -8.57 7.43 -41.73
C ASN A 112 -9.26 6.73 -40.55
N ARG A 113 -10.52 6.29 -40.56
CA ARG A 113 -11.45 5.97 -41.63
C ARG A 113 -12.85 5.83 -40.99
N LYS A 114 -13.88 6.39 -41.63
CA LYS A 114 -15.29 6.00 -41.42
C LYS A 114 -15.50 4.60 -41.98
N GLY A 115 -16.35 3.81 -41.31
CA GLY A 115 -17.19 2.81 -41.98
C GLY A 115 -17.32 1.49 -41.24
N GLY A 116 -18.54 1.15 -40.81
CA GLY A 116 -18.95 -0.26 -40.80
C GLY A 116 -19.84 -0.73 -39.66
N LYS A 117 -21.15 -0.71 -39.94
CA LYS A 117 -22.17 -1.73 -39.61
C LYS A 117 -22.62 -1.95 -38.16
N LYS A 118 -23.89 -1.57 -37.97
CA LYS A 118 -24.89 -2.16 -37.05
C LYS A 118 -24.84 -3.70 -37.07
N GLY A 119 -24.65 -4.29 -35.89
CA GLY A 119 -25.04 -5.66 -35.57
C GLY A 119 -26.01 -5.62 -34.39
N ARG A 120 -27.28 -5.94 -34.64
CA ARG A 120 -28.26 -6.29 -33.62
C ARG A 120 -27.88 -7.67 -33.07
N GLY A 121 -27.39 -7.73 -31.85
CA GLY A 121 -27.22 -8.95 -31.06
C GLY A 121 -28.07 -8.83 -29.80
N GLN A 122 -28.85 -9.86 -29.53
CA GLN A 122 -29.91 -9.92 -28.52
C GLN A 122 -29.42 -9.68 -27.10
N ALA A 123 -30.19 -8.88 -26.37
CA ALA A 123 -30.09 -8.74 -24.92
C ALA A 123 -30.72 -9.97 -24.24
N SER A 124 -29.88 -10.80 -23.63
CA SER A 124 -30.30 -11.74 -22.59
C SER A 124 -29.13 -12.05 -21.66
N SER A 125 -28.99 -11.26 -20.58
CA SER A 125 -28.45 -11.65 -19.26
C SER A 125 -28.01 -10.43 -18.41
N SER A 126 -28.87 -9.44 -18.20
CA SER A 126 -28.54 -8.28 -17.33
C SER A 126 -29.08 -8.39 -15.90
N ARG A 127 -29.83 -9.44 -15.53
CA ARG A 127 -30.46 -9.52 -14.20
C ARG A 127 -29.51 -9.94 -13.06
N GLY A 128 -28.35 -10.52 -13.34
CA GLY A 128 -27.35 -10.88 -12.33
C GLY A 128 -26.35 -9.76 -11.98
N ALA A 129 -26.02 -8.91 -12.95
CA ALA A 129 -25.03 -7.83 -12.77
C ALA A 129 -25.59 -6.62 -11.99
N ASP A 130 -26.89 -6.35 -12.11
CA ASP A 130 -27.56 -5.22 -11.43
C ASP A 130 -27.67 -5.40 -9.91
N VAL A 131 -27.82 -6.65 -9.44
CA VAL A 131 -27.91 -6.97 -8.00
C VAL A 131 -26.55 -6.75 -7.31
N GLY A 132 -25.46 -7.19 -7.95
CA GLY A 132 -24.10 -6.99 -7.44
C GLY A 132 -23.69 -5.50 -7.43
N ALA A 133 -24.04 -4.74 -8.47
CA ALA A 133 -23.77 -3.30 -8.51
C ALA A 133 -24.54 -2.53 -7.42
N THR A 134 -25.79 -2.92 -7.14
CA THR A 134 -26.62 -2.31 -6.10
C THR A 134 -26.11 -2.66 -4.69
N GLN A 135 -25.70 -3.91 -4.44
CA GLN A 135 -25.05 -4.31 -3.18
C GLN A 135 -23.71 -3.60 -2.99
N LEU A 136 -22.86 -3.52 -4.02
CA LEU A 136 -21.60 -2.79 -3.97
C LEU A 136 -21.81 -1.28 -3.70
N ALA A 137 -22.84 -0.68 -4.29
CA ALA A 137 -23.20 0.71 -4.02
C ALA A 137 -23.68 0.92 -2.57
N ALA A 138 -24.48 -0.01 -2.04
CA ALA A 138 -24.95 0.02 -0.65
C ALA A 138 -23.81 -0.19 0.35
N ILE A 139 -22.90 -1.14 0.09
CA ILE A 139 -21.68 -1.36 0.89
C ILE A 139 -20.81 -0.10 0.87
N ARG A 140 -20.56 0.49 -0.30
CA ARG A 140 -19.80 1.75 -0.41
C ARG A 140 -20.48 2.92 0.32
N ALA A 141 -21.80 3.01 0.27
CA ALA A 141 -22.56 4.04 0.99
C ALA A 141 -22.50 3.83 2.52
N ARG A 142 -22.52 2.58 2.99
CA ARG A 142 -22.30 2.24 4.40
C ARG A 142 -20.90 2.62 4.84
N LEU A 143 -19.88 2.21 4.07
CA LEU A 143 -18.47 2.50 4.34
C LEU A 143 -18.20 4.01 4.43
N ARG A 144 -18.82 4.81 3.56
CA ARG A 144 -18.71 6.29 3.60
C ARG A 144 -19.17 6.94 4.89
N LYS A 145 -20.00 6.26 5.69
CA LYS A 145 -20.49 6.76 6.98
C LYS A 145 -19.74 6.16 8.17
N SER A 146 -18.78 5.25 7.91
CA SER A 146 -17.99 4.63 8.97
C SER A 146 -16.92 5.58 9.47
N HIS A 147 -16.77 5.64 10.80
CA HIS A 147 -15.65 6.26 11.47
C HIS A 147 -14.71 5.15 11.96
N ILE A 148 -13.52 5.08 11.39
CA ILE A 148 -12.56 3.99 11.59
C ILE A 148 -11.22 4.57 12.02
N VAL A 149 -10.65 4.03 13.10
CA VAL A 149 -9.29 4.31 13.52
C VAL A 149 -8.48 3.03 13.37
N ALA A 150 -7.42 3.08 12.57
CA ALA A 150 -6.51 1.97 12.31
C ALA A 150 -5.12 2.28 12.86
N ILE A 151 -4.55 1.31 13.57
CA ILE A 151 -3.20 1.40 14.14
C ILE A 151 -2.41 0.18 13.67
N ARG A 152 -1.29 0.41 12.99
CA ARG A 152 -0.35 -0.64 12.59
C ARG A 152 0.96 -0.50 13.35
N GLN A 153 1.33 -1.56 14.04
CA GLN A 153 2.67 -1.73 14.59
C GLN A 153 3.49 -2.60 13.65
N GLU A 154 4.65 -2.11 13.22
CA GLU A 154 5.59 -2.84 12.36
C GLU A 154 6.89 -3.08 13.08
N LYS A 155 7.47 -4.26 12.89
CA LYS A 155 8.82 -4.59 13.36
C LYS A 155 9.55 -5.45 12.33
N VAL A 156 10.72 -4.99 11.92
CA VAL A 156 11.65 -5.72 11.07
C VAL A 156 12.77 -6.25 11.95
N ASP A 157 12.86 -7.55 12.08
CA ASP A 157 13.92 -8.23 12.82
C ASP A 157 14.53 -9.31 11.93
N LYS A 158 15.83 -9.18 11.63
CA LYS A 158 16.60 -10.17 10.83
C LYS A 158 15.91 -10.58 9.52
N GLY A 159 15.28 -9.63 8.82
CA GLY A 159 14.59 -9.89 7.54
C GLY A 159 13.14 -10.39 7.67
N ILE A 160 12.66 -10.62 8.90
CA ILE A 160 11.27 -10.95 9.20
C ILE A 160 10.52 -9.64 9.52
N HIS A 161 9.43 -9.40 8.81
CA HIS A 161 8.57 -8.24 8.96
C HIS A 161 7.31 -8.66 9.71
N TRP A 162 7.22 -8.30 10.98
CA TRP A 162 6.05 -8.49 11.83
C TRP A 162 5.13 -7.28 11.70
N GLN A 163 3.84 -7.53 11.51
CA GLN A 163 2.82 -6.50 11.43
C GLN A 163 1.67 -6.86 12.37
N THR A 164 1.31 -5.95 13.27
CA THR A 164 0.12 -6.07 14.11
C THR A 164 -0.82 -4.91 13.82
N ASP A 165 -2.03 -5.23 13.35
CA ASP A 165 -3.05 -4.25 13.00
C ASP A 165 -4.15 -4.27 14.05
N TYR A 166 -4.51 -3.09 14.53
CA TYR A 166 -5.65 -2.84 15.42
C TYR A 166 -6.59 -1.87 14.70
N ILE A 167 -7.80 -2.32 14.36
CA ILE A 167 -8.72 -1.55 13.52
C ILE A 167 -10.06 -1.47 14.22
N LEU A 168 -10.37 -0.27 14.73
CA LEU A 168 -11.61 0.02 15.43
C LEU A 168 -12.56 0.78 14.50
N ASN A 169 -13.71 0.16 14.20
CA ASN A 169 -14.83 0.85 13.57
C ASN A 169 -15.75 1.39 14.68
N LEU A 170 -15.68 2.69 14.95
CA LEU A 170 -16.44 3.38 15.98
C LEU A 170 -17.93 3.44 15.66
N SER A 171 -18.29 3.48 14.37
CA SER A 171 -19.71 3.48 13.95
C SER A 171 -20.38 2.14 14.18
N GLN A 172 -19.65 1.04 14.00
CA GLN A 172 -20.14 -0.33 14.23
C GLN A 172 -19.83 -0.86 15.62
N ARG A 173 -18.96 -0.17 16.38
CA ARG A 173 -18.43 -0.61 17.68
C ARG A 173 -17.77 -1.99 17.60
N SER A 174 -17.08 -2.24 16.49
CA SER A 174 -16.36 -3.50 16.25
C SER A 174 -14.86 -3.24 16.09
N LEU A 175 -14.06 -4.17 16.62
CA LEU A 175 -12.61 -4.11 16.67
C LEU A 175 -12.02 -5.37 16.05
N GLN A 176 -11.20 -5.18 15.03
CA GLN A 176 -10.40 -6.24 14.43
C GLN A 176 -8.94 -6.14 14.87
N ILE A 177 -8.36 -7.26 15.27
CA ILE A 177 -6.95 -7.38 15.64
C ILE A 177 -6.32 -8.47 14.77
N GLN A 178 -5.29 -8.13 14.00
CA GLN A 178 -4.56 -9.08 13.17
C GLN A 178 -3.07 -9.05 13.48
N LEU A 179 -2.45 -10.22 13.59
CA LEU A 179 -1.00 -10.37 13.62
C LEU A 179 -0.58 -11.15 12.39
N SER A 180 0.35 -10.60 11.62
CA SER A 180 0.94 -11.26 10.46
C SER A 180 2.46 -11.12 10.45
N ARG A 181 3.11 -12.01 9.69
CA ARG A 181 4.54 -11.93 9.39
C ARG A 181 4.78 -12.12 7.90
N THR A 182 5.75 -11.38 7.35
CA THR A 182 6.26 -11.59 5.99
C THR A 182 7.78 -11.72 6.01
N PHE A 183 8.33 -12.37 4.99
CA PHE A 183 9.75 -12.70 4.89
C PHE A 183 10.35 -12.05 3.66
N ARG A 184 11.60 -11.59 3.77
CA ARG A 184 12.40 -11.29 2.59
C ARG A 184 12.99 -12.60 2.04
N SER A 185 13.05 -12.72 0.71
CA SER A 185 13.70 -13.86 0.03
C SER A 185 15.08 -14.12 0.64
N GLY A 186 15.37 -15.38 1.02
CA GLY A 186 16.59 -15.78 1.72
C GLY A 186 16.59 -15.57 3.24
N THR A 187 15.51 -15.05 3.82
CA THR A 187 15.32 -15.01 5.29
C THR A 187 14.64 -16.30 5.74
N MET A 188 15.37 -17.12 6.50
CA MET A 188 14.83 -18.30 7.16
C MET A 188 13.85 -17.90 8.28
N ASP A 189 12.65 -18.47 8.31
CA ASP A 189 11.80 -18.47 9.51
C ASP A 189 11.31 -19.88 9.78
N PHE A 190 11.87 -20.50 10.82
CA PHE A 190 11.31 -21.69 11.42
C PHE A 190 10.45 -21.24 12.58
N ASP A 191 9.14 -21.21 12.30
CA ASP A 191 8.03 -21.17 13.24
C ASP A 191 8.32 -20.57 14.62
N ARG A 192 8.69 -19.30 14.67
CA ARG A 192 8.67 -18.57 15.95
C ARG A 192 7.26 -18.64 16.51
N ASP A 193 7.14 -19.28 17.68
CA ASP A 193 5.94 -19.21 18.52
C ASP A 193 5.52 -17.75 18.64
N PHE A 194 4.28 -17.46 18.28
CA PHE A 194 3.69 -16.16 18.52
C PHE A 194 2.85 -16.21 19.79
N SER A 195 2.79 -15.07 20.47
CA SER A 195 1.87 -14.85 21.58
C SER A 195 0.68 -14.05 21.09
N THR A 196 -0.49 -14.39 21.59
CA THR A 196 -1.71 -13.60 21.39
C THR A 196 -1.46 -12.15 21.78
N PRO A 197 -1.81 -11.17 20.92
CA PRO A 197 -1.48 -9.77 21.13
C PRO A 197 -1.84 -9.30 22.54
N TRP A 198 -0.84 -8.78 23.25
CA TRP A 198 -0.99 -8.39 24.65
C TRP A 198 -2.04 -7.28 24.82
N PHE A 199 -2.27 -6.50 23.76
CA PHE A 199 -3.32 -5.48 23.65
C PHE A 199 -4.71 -5.97 24.09
N ILE A 200 -5.07 -7.23 23.83
CA ILE A 200 -6.34 -7.82 24.29
C ILE A 200 -6.43 -7.81 25.82
N SER A 201 -5.31 -7.98 26.52
CA SER A 201 -5.28 -7.90 27.99
C SER A 201 -5.65 -6.51 28.49
N PHE A 202 -5.18 -5.46 27.80
CA PHE A 202 -5.48 -4.06 28.13
C PHE A 202 -6.95 -3.75 27.91
N LEU A 203 -7.54 -4.31 26.84
CA LEU A 203 -8.96 -4.17 26.54
C LEU A 203 -9.82 -4.82 27.63
N ILE A 204 -9.46 -6.04 28.05
CA ILE A 204 -10.16 -6.77 29.12
C ILE A 204 -10.02 -6.03 30.47
N ASP A 205 -8.79 -5.66 30.87
CA ASP A 205 -8.55 -5.02 32.18
C ASP A 205 -9.17 -3.63 32.28
N GLY A 206 -9.20 -2.90 31.15
CA GLY A 206 -9.85 -1.60 31.08
C GLY A 206 -11.38 -1.68 30.97
N GLY A 207 -11.95 -2.88 30.81
CA GLY A 207 -13.39 -3.07 30.63
C GLY A 207 -13.91 -2.38 29.36
N TYR A 208 -13.16 -2.48 28.26
CA TYR A 208 -13.46 -1.86 26.96
C TYR A 208 -14.23 -2.76 25.99
N LEU A 209 -14.35 -4.05 26.29
CA LEU A 209 -15.02 -5.04 25.44
C LEU A 209 -16.46 -5.24 25.88
N GLU A 210 -17.35 -5.47 24.90
CA GLU A 210 -18.65 -6.05 25.15
C GLU A 210 -18.52 -7.58 25.36
N PRO A 211 -19.45 -8.21 26.10
CA PRO A 211 -19.52 -9.66 26.19
C PRO A 211 -19.81 -10.30 24.83
N ASP A 212 -19.29 -11.52 24.62
CA ASP A 212 -19.71 -12.38 23.51
C ASP A 212 -21.02 -13.08 23.88
N GLY A 213 -22.14 -12.47 23.48
CA GLY A 213 -23.46 -12.86 23.97
C GLY A 213 -23.61 -12.55 25.46
N GLU A 214 -23.75 -13.58 26.29
CA GLU A 214 -23.76 -13.46 27.75
C GLU A 214 -22.38 -13.74 28.38
N MET A 215 -21.40 -14.13 27.57
CA MET A 215 -20.08 -14.53 28.07
C MET A 215 -19.09 -13.37 28.07
N PRO A 216 -18.62 -12.88 29.23
CA PRO A 216 -17.57 -11.89 29.27
C PRO A 216 -16.26 -12.49 28.75
N ILE A 217 -15.52 -11.71 27.95
CA ILE A 217 -14.21 -12.12 27.45
C ILE A 217 -13.20 -12.10 28.60
N ARG A 218 -12.63 -13.26 28.93
CA ARG A 218 -11.72 -13.46 30.09
C ARG A 218 -10.32 -13.91 29.66
N LYS A 219 -9.36 -13.70 30.56
CA LYS A 219 -7.97 -14.21 30.44
C LYS A 219 -7.72 -15.51 31.23
N ARG A 220 -8.73 -15.96 31.96
CA ARG A 220 -8.72 -17.15 32.83
C ARG A 220 -9.90 -18.04 32.47
N PRO A 221 -9.80 -19.36 32.69
CA PRO A 221 -10.89 -20.29 32.43
C PRO A 221 -12.10 -19.98 33.32
N THR A 222 -13.28 -20.32 32.84
CA THR A 222 -14.53 -20.27 33.61
C THR A 222 -14.85 -21.68 34.10
N ALA A 223 -15.04 -21.83 35.41
CA ALA A 223 -15.44 -23.11 35.98
C ALA A 223 -16.93 -23.39 35.68
N VAL A 224 -17.21 -24.58 35.14
CA VAL A 224 -18.56 -25.13 35.06
C VAL A 224 -18.83 -25.82 36.40
N THR A 225 -19.75 -25.25 37.15
CA THR A 225 -20.17 -25.68 38.49
C THR A 225 -21.62 -26.15 38.42
N ALA A 226 -22.11 -26.81 39.46
CA ALA A 226 -23.52 -27.23 39.51
C ALA A 226 -24.50 -26.05 39.29
N ASP A 227 -24.17 -24.87 39.83
CA ASP A 227 -25.00 -23.66 39.72
C ASP A 227 -24.94 -23.01 38.32
N THR A 228 -23.84 -23.20 37.59
CA THR A 228 -23.62 -22.59 36.26
C THR A 228 -23.88 -23.53 35.09
N LEU A 229 -24.16 -24.81 35.37
CA LEU A 229 -24.33 -25.85 34.36
C LEU A 229 -25.50 -25.59 33.41
N ASP A 230 -26.64 -25.14 33.93
CA ASP A 230 -27.82 -24.86 33.09
C ASP A 230 -27.56 -23.71 32.10
N MET A 231 -26.84 -22.67 32.54
CA MET A 231 -26.41 -21.57 31.69
C MET A 231 -25.42 -22.06 30.63
N PHE A 232 -24.40 -22.84 31.03
CA PHE A 232 -23.42 -23.41 30.10
C PHE A 232 -24.09 -24.32 29.05
N GLY A 233 -25.02 -25.18 29.48
CA GLY A 233 -25.83 -26.01 28.59
C GLY A 233 -26.69 -25.20 27.62
N GLY A 234 -27.29 -24.10 28.09
CA GLY A 234 -28.03 -23.17 27.24
C GLY A 234 -27.14 -22.59 26.13
N ILE A 235 -25.90 -22.23 26.45
CA ILE A 235 -24.92 -21.72 25.48
C ILE A 235 -24.57 -22.79 24.44
N VAL A 236 -24.20 -24.00 24.88
CA VAL A 236 -23.84 -25.12 23.98
C VAL A 236 -24.98 -25.45 23.01
N GLN A 237 -26.22 -25.41 23.48
CA GLN A 237 -27.42 -25.66 22.68
C GLN A 237 -27.87 -24.48 21.81
N GLY A 238 -27.17 -23.34 21.83
CA GLY A 238 -27.50 -22.18 21.01
C GLY A 238 -28.67 -21.33 21.48
N ARG A 239 -29.04 -21.42 22.77
CA ARG A 239 -30.07 -20.55 23.34
C ARG A 239 -29.60 -19.10 23.52
N HIS A 240 -28.29 -18.86 23.40
CA HIS A 240 -27.65 -17.55 23.49
C HIS A 240 -26.79 -17.33 22.25
N ALA A 241 -26.85 -16.14 21.67
CA ALA A 241 -26.09 -15.79 20.47
C ALA A 241 -24.62 -15.53 20.83
N THR A 242 -23.72 -16.40 20.38
CA THR A 242 -22.28 -16.35 20.69
C THR A 242 -21.48 -16.62 19.44
N ARG A 243 -20.30 -16.00 19.32
CA ARG A 243 -19.50 -15.99 18.08
C ARG A 243 -18.14 -16.60 18.24
N LEU A 244 -17.65 -16.76 19.47
CA LEU A 244 -16.35 -17.37 19.70
C LEU A 244 -16.48 -18.88 19.93
N PRO A 245 -15.52 -19.69 19.42
CA PRO A 245 -15.35 -21.08 19.82
C PRO A 245 -15.29 -21.26 21.33
N LEU A 246 -15.75 -22.43 21.81
CA LEU A 246 -15.58 -22.84 23.20
C LEU A 246 -14.60 -24.01 23.27
N VAL A 247 -13.80 -24.00 24.33
CA VAL A 247 -12.87 -25.06 24.66
C VAL A 247 -13.27 -25.60 26.01
N TYR A 248 -13.84 -26.80 26.03
CA TYR A 248 -14.23 -27.50 27.25
C TYR A 248 -13.15 -28.48 27.67
N VAL A 249 -12.74 -28.41 28.94
CA VAL A 249 -11.74 -29.28 29.55
C VAL A 249 -12.39 -29.99 30.74
N SER A 250 -12.59 -31.30 30.64
CA SER A 250 -13.06 -32.11 31.77
C SER A 250 -11.93 -32.39 32.76
N ARG A 251 -12.29 -32.91 33.94
CA ARG A 251 -11.32 -33.38 34.94
C ARG A 251 -11.15 -34.88 34.87
N THR A 252 -9.96 -35.35 35.21
CA THR A 252 -9.71 -36.78 35.44
C THR A 252 -10.39 -37.24 36.73
N ALA A 253 -10.53 -38.55 36.92
CA ALA A 253 -10.98 -39.13 38.19
C ALA A 253 -10.15 -38.67 39.42
N ASP A 254 -8.89 -38.30 39.23
CA ASP A 254 -8.00 -37.77 40.28
C ASP A 254 -8.20 -36.26 40.54
N GLY A 255 -9.06 -35.60 39.74
CA GLY A 255 -9.36 -34.17 39.82
C GLY A 255 -8.43 -33.27 39.00
N ASP A 256 -7.49 -33.84 38.26
CA ASP A 256 -6.50 -33.10 37.46
C ASP A 256 -7.05 -32.66 36.10
N LEU A 257 -6.48 -31.58 35.54
CA LEU A 257 -6.73 -31.13 34.17
C LEU A 257 -5.60 -31.62 33.26
N ALA A 258 -5.92 -32.08 32.04
CA ALA A 258 -4.91 -32.52 31.08
C ALA A 258 -4.06 -31.38 30.48
N VAL A 259 -4.46 -30.12 30.71
CA VAL A 259 -3.74 -28.93 30.26
C VAL A 259 -3.70 -27.88 31.37
N ASN A 260 -2.70 -26.99 31.31
CA ASN A 260 -2.72 -25.78 32.10
C ASN A 260 -3.80 -24.83 31.55
N ALA A 261 -5.01 -24.89 32.13
CA ALA A 261 -6.16 -24.13 31.65
C ALA A 261 -5.99 -22.61 31.78
N ASP A 262 -5.26 -22.12 32.78
CA ASP A 262 -4.93 -20.70 32.91
C ASP A 262 -4.04 -20.21 31.76
N LEU A 263 -3.01 -20.98 31.39
CA LEU A 263 -2.14 -20.67 30.25
C LEU A 263 -2.92 -20.74 28.95
N LEU A 264 -3.74 -21.78 28.76
CA LEU A 264 -4.56 -21.96 27.56
C LEU A 264 -5.57 -20.81 27.39
N ALA A 265 -6.28 -20.42 28.46
CA ALA A 265 -7.20 -19.28 28.43
C ALA A 265 -6.48 -17.95 28.14
N SER A 266 -5.29 -17.76 28.70
CA SER A 266 -4.46 -16.58 28.39
C SER A 266 -4.00 -16.56 26.93
N GLN A 267 -3.72 -17.72 26.33
CA GLN A 267 -3.36 -17.84 24.92
C GLN A 267 -4.56 -17.70 23.98
N LEU A 268 -5.76 -18.09 24.40
CA LEU A 268 -6.97 -18.02 23.56
C LEU A 268 -7.86 -16.80 23.83
N LYS A 269 -7.43 -15.89 24.72
CA LYS A 269 -8.19 -14.65 25.03
C LYS A 269 -8.56 -13.89 23.75
N GLY A 270 -9.85 -13.57 23.63
CA GLY A 270 -10.40 -12.85 22.48
C GLY A 270 -10.59 -13.67 21.21
N VAL A 271 -10.28 -14.97 21.20
CA VAL A 271 -10.57 -15.87 20.07
C VAL A 271 -11.31 -17.14 20.45
N ALA A 272 -11.32 -17.53 21.72
CA ALA A 272 -12.15 -18.62 22.24
C ALA A 272 -12.38 -18.44 23.74
N HIS A 273 -13.49 -18.99 24.24
CA HIS A 273 -13.71 -19.13 25.69
C HIS A 273 -13.20 -20.49 26.16
N VAL A 274 -12.57 -20.53 27.34
CA VAL A 274 -12.09 -21.77 27.95
C VAL A 274 -12.92 -22.08 29.18
N PHE A 275 -13.52 -23.26 29.21
CA PHE A 275 -14.32 -23.78 30.31
C PHE A 275 -13.63 -25.00 30.92
N THR A 276 -13.63 -25.07 32.24
CA THR A 276 -13.11 -26.22 33.00
C THR A 276 -14.20 -26.77 33.87
N GLU A 277 -14.33 -28.08 33.91
CA GLU A 277 -15.20 -28.73 34.88
C GLU A 277 -14.74 -28.46 36.33
N GLU A 278 -15.66 -28.33 37.28
CA GLU A 278 -15.31 -28.16 38.70
C GLU A 278 -14.81 -29.46 39.32
N SER A 279 -15.47 -30.59 39.02
CA SER A 279 -15.12 -31.93 39.53
C SER A 279 -15.58 -33.02 38.58
N HIS A 280 -14.85 -34.13 38.52
CA HIS A 280 -15.22 -35.31 37.72
C HIS A 280 -16.63 -35.87 38.02
N ASP A 281 -17.17 -35.65 39.23
CA ASP A 281 -18.55 -36.05 39.58
C ASP A 281 -19.62 -35.35 38.71
N MET A 282 -19.25 -34.31 37.99
CA MET A 282 -20.15 -33.57 37.10
C MET A 282 -20.34 -34.22 35.73
N ASP A 283 -19.50 -35.20 35.33
CA ASP A 283 -19.55 -35.83 34.00
C ASP A 283 -20.97 -36.27 33.60
N ALA A 284 -21.70 -36.91 34.52
CA ALA A 284 -23.07 -37.36 34.29
C ALA A 284 -24.06 -36.20 34.12
N ALA A 285 -23.91 -35.13 34.90
CA ALA A 285 -24.77 -33.94 34.81
C ALA A 285 -24.49 -33.16 33.52
N VAL A 286 -23.22 -33.01 33.15
CA VAL A 286 -22.78 -32.39 31.90
C VAL A 286 -23.28 -33.18 30.69
N ALA A 287 -23.17 -34.51 30.71
CA ALA A 287 -23.70 -35.35 29.64
C ALA A 287 -25.22 -35.26 29.51
N GLN A 288 -25.95 -35.14 30.63
CA GLN A 288 -27.41 -34.98 30.63
C GLN A 288 -27.84 -33.63 30.03
N VAL A 289 -27.12 -32.55 30.33
CA VAL A 289 -27.49 -31.19 29.93
C VAL A 289 -26.96 -30.84 28.54
N CYS A 290 -25.72 -31.20 28.22
CA CYS A 290 -25.03 -30.81 26.98
C CYS A 290 -25.00 -31.93 25.93
N GLY A 291 -25.43 -33.15 26.28
CA GLY A 291 -25.32 -34.36 25.46
C GLY A 291 -24.00 -35.11 25.67
N GLU A 292 -23.95 -36.39 25.28
CA GLU A 292 -22.76 -37.28 25.38
C GLU A 292 -21.60 -36.91 24.42
N GLN A 293 -21.61 -35.68 23.89
CA GLN A 293 -20.65 -35.22 22.89
C GLN A 293 -19.44 -34.48 23.51
N LEU A 294 -19.57 -34.02 24.76
CA LEU A 294 -18.47 -33.39 25.49
C LEU A 294 -17.52 -34.44 26.05
N ALA A 295 -16.23 -34.11 26.03
CA ALA A 295 -15.16 -34.97 26.50
C ALA A 295 -15.20 -35.14 28.02
N THR A 296 -15.05 -36.37 28.50
CA THR A 296 -15.00 -36.74 29.93
C THR A 296 -13.59 -37.24 30.32
N ASP A 297 -13.36 -37.47 31.62
CA ASP A 297 -12.11 -38.03 32.17
C ASP A 297 -10.82 -37.31 31.70
N GLY A 298 -10.82 -35.99 31.74
CA GLY A 298 -9.65 -35.17 31.44
C GLY A 298 -9.37 -34.97 29.95
N ALA A 299 -10.25 -35.40 29.05
CA ALA A 299 -10.15 -35.08 27.63
C ALA A 299 -10.68 -33.66 27.31
N LEU A 300 -10.52 -33.24 26.06
CA LEU A 300 -10.77 -31.86 25.63
C LEU A 300 -11.70 -31.82 24.41
N THR A 301 -12.66 -30.89 24.43
CA THR A 301 -13.60 -30.68 23.32
C THR A 301 -13.50 -29.24 22.81
N ILE A 302 -13.42 -29.10 21.48
CA ILE A 302 -13.59 -27.81 20.80
C ILE A 302 -15.02 -27.77 20.24
N LEU A 303 -15.72 -26.69 20.55
CA LEU A 303 -17.07 -26.38 20.12
C LEU A 303 -17.00 -25.18 19.17
N TRP A 304 -17.50 -25.35 17.95
CA TRP A 304 -17.50 -24.32 16.92
C TRP A 304 -18.88 -23.66 16.80
N PRO A 305 -18.97 -22.32 16.77
CA PRO A 305 -20.27 -21.63 16.70
C PRO A 305 -20.89 -21.81 15.30
N ARG A 306 -22.19 -22.09 15.23
CA ARG A 306 -23.00 -22.18 13.99
C ARG A 306 -23.95 -20.99 13.82
N GLY A 307 -23.50 -19.79 14.18
CA GLY A 307 -24.39 -18.62 14.24
C GLY A 307 -25.53 -18.85 15.23
N ASP A 308 -26.78 -18.64 14.82
CA ASP A 308 -27.94 -18.68 15.73
C ASP A 308 -28.42 -20.08 16.13
N THR A 309 -27.76 -21.16 15.65
CA THR A 309 -28.17 -22.55 15.91
C THR A 309 -27.34 -23.28 16.97
N GLY A 310 -26.43 -22.56 17.64
CA GLY A 310 -25.61 -23.10 18.74
C GLY A 310 -24.25 -23.59 18.30
N TYR A 311 -23.74 -24.62 18.96
CA TYR A 311 -22.38 -25.13 18.72
C TYR A 311 -22.38 -26.48 18.02
N GLU A 312 -21.44 -26.67 17.11
CA GLU A 312 -21.07 -27.97 16.56
C GLU A 312 -19.83 -28.50 17.29
N VAL A 313 -19.93 -29.73 17.76
CA VAL A 313 -18.81 -30.41 18.40
C VAL A 313 -17.85 -30.90 17.33
N GLU A 314 -16.56 -30.65 17.49
CA GLU A 314 -15.56 -31.29 16.65
C GLU A 314 -15.58 -32.81 16.91
N GLU A 315 -15.92 -33.61 15.89
CA GLU A 315 -16.24 -35.06 15.97
C GLU A 315 -15.13 -35.97 16.55
N ARG A 316 -14.00 -35.40 16.98
CA ARG A 316 -12.92 -36.13 17.66
C ARG A 316 -12.58 -35.41 18.96
N PRO A 317 -13.09 -35.85 20.13
CA PRO A 317 -12.56 -35.39 21.40
C PRO A 317 -11.06 -35.64 21.41
N VAL A 318 -10.28 -34.64 21.82
CA VAL A 318 -8.81 -34.75 21.76
C VAL A 318 -8.39 -35.76 22.83
N PRO A 319 -7.87 -36.95 22.46
CA PRO A 319 -7.75 -38.07 23.41
C PRO A 319 -6.78 -37.76 24.55
N ARG A 320 -7.10 -38.28 25.74
CA ARG A 320 -6.15 -38.37 26.87
C ARG A 320 -5.00 -39.30 26.46
N HIS A 321 -3.83 -38.76 26.17
CA HIS A 321 -2.62 -39.58 26.02
C HIS A 321 -1.84 -39.62 27.34
N VAL A 322 -1.84 -40.79 27.96
CA VAL A 322 -1.05 -41.10 29.17
C VAL A 322 0.46 -40.91 28.92
N ALA A 323 1.10 -40.11 29.79
CA ALA A 323 2.51 -40.11 30.23
C ALA A 323 3.18 -38.70 30.27
N ASP A 324 3.43 -38.22 31.50
CA ASP A 324 4.36 -37.17 31.99
C ASP A 324 4.28 -35.71 31.47
N ASP A 325 4.59 -34.79 32.40
CA ASP A 325 4.53 -33.31 32.40
C ASP A 325 5.04 -32.57 31.16
N VAL A 326 5.76 -33.24 30.27
CA VAL A 326 6.25 -32.68 28.99
C VAL A 326 5.11 -32.51 27.95
N ARG A 327 3.94 -33.17 28.15
CA ARG A 327 2.89 -33.28 27.12
C ARG A 327 1.67 -32.37 27.25
N GLY A 328 1.38 -31.79 28.42
CA GLY A 328 0.28 -30.82 28.56
C GLY A 328 0.43 -29.60 27.63
N GLY A 329 1.67 -29.21 27.35
CA GLY A 329 2.00 -28.20 26.36
C GLY A 329 1.66 -28.59 24.92
N PHE A 330 1.83 -29.87 24.54
CA PHE A 330 1.51 -30.36 23.19
C PHE A 330 0.00 -30.35 22.92
N LEU A 331 -0.81 -30.77 23.90
CA LEU A 331 -2.26 -30.76 23.78
C LEU A 331 -2.82 -29.34 23.69
N ALA A 332 -2.36 -28.44 24.58
CA ALA A 332 -2.69 -27.02 24.53
C ALA A 332 -2.27 -26.38 23.20
N ASP A 333 -1.08 -26.71 22.68
CA ASP A 333 -0.59 -26.22 21.40
C ASP A 333 -1.40 -26.75 20.21
N THR A 334 -1.84 -28.01 20.26
CA THR A 334 -2.71 -28.61 19.24
C THR A 334 -4.04 -27.87 19.15
N VAL A 335 -4.70 -27.66 20.30
CA VAL A 335 -5.96 -26.89 20.39
C VAL A 335 -5.76 -25.47 19.88
N ARG A 336 -4.68 -24.80 20.33
CA ARG A 336 -4.30 -23.45 19.91
C ARG A 336 -4.11 -23.34 18.40
N ARG A 337 -3.30 -24.21 17.82
CA ARG A 337 -3.03 -24.24 16.36
C ARG A 337 -4.30 -24.51 15.58
N ARG A 338 -5.18 -25.40 16.07
CA ARG A 338 -6.46 -25.71 15.44
C ARG A 338 -7.40 -24.51 15.42
N ILE A 339 -7.58 -23.83 16.55
CA ILE A 339 -8.39 -22.62 16.64
C ILE A 339 -7.87 -21.54 15.70
N PHE A 340 -6.57 -21.23 15.77
CA PHE A 340 -5.98 -20.22 14.89
C PHE A 340 -6.04 -20.61 13.42
N ALA A 341 -5.92 -21.89 13.07
CA ALA A 341 -6.00 -22.33 11.68
C ALA A 341 -7.37 -22.03 11.05
N VAL A 342 -8.46 -22.26 11.78
CA VAL A 342 -9.83 -21.99 11.30
C VAL A 342 -10.09 -20.49 11.26
N LEU A 343 -9.79 -19.75 12.34
CA LEU A 343 -10.03 -18.30 12.39
C LEU A 343 -9.19 -17.50 11.38
N ARG A 344 -8.08 -18.06 10.90
CA ARG A 344 -7.31 -17.47 9.78
C ARG A 344 -7.97 -17.61 8.42
N GLN A 345 -8.92 -18.55 8.27
CA GLN A 345 -9.63 -18.78 7.01
C GLN A 345 -10.92 -17.95 6.91
N GLU A 346 -11.32 -17.27 7.99
CA GLU A 346 -12.45 -16.35 7.95
C GLU A 346 -12.10 -15.11 7.13
N ASP A 347 -12.98 -14.77 6.18
CA ASP A 347 -12.86 -13.55 5.39
C ASP A 347 -13.06 -12.33 6.29
N VAL A 348 -12.07 -11.44 6.29
CA VAL A 348 -12.14 -10.15 6.98
C VAL A 348 -12.53 -9.08 5.98
N PHE A 349 -13.62 -8.35 6.26
CA PHE A 349 -14.07 -7.27 5.39
C PHE A 349 -13.02 -6.15 5.28
N ASP A 350 -12.95 -5.48 4.13
CA ASP A 350 -11.94 -4.47 3.83
C ASP A 350 -11.86 -3.36 4.88
N GLU A 351 -12.99 -2.91 5.45
CA GLU A 351 -13.02 -1.89 6.52
C GLU A 351 -12.32 -2.29 7.82
N PHE A 352 -12.04 -3.59 7.98
CA PHE A 352 -11.34 -4.17 9.11
C PHE A 352 -9.92 -4.64 8.73
N THR A 353 -9.40 -4.23 7.57
CA THR A 353 -8.02 -4.48 7.15
C THR A 353 -7.26 -3.17 6.97
N TRP A 354 -5.96 -3.17 7.25
CA TRP A 354 -5.15 -1.97 7.09
C TRP A 354 -5.15 -1.47 5.64
N ASP A 355 -5.04 -2.39 4.69
CA ASP A 355 -5.01 -2.06 3.27
C ASP A 355 -6.36 -1.54 2.79
N GLY A 356 -7.47 -2.10 3.28
CA GLY A 356 -8.81 -1.61 2.97
C GLY A 356 -9.09 -0.23 3.56
N VAL A 357 -8.69 0.04 4.82
CA VAL A 357 -8.80 1.38 5.41
C VAL A 357 -7.95 2.40 4.63
N ASN A 358 -6.72 2.06 4.26
CA ASN A 358 -5.89 2.96 3.44
C ASN A 358 -6.46 3.16 2.04
N ALA A 359 -7.07 2.13 1.44
CA ALA A 359 -7.78 2.26 0.17
C ALA A 359 -8.98 3.22 0.29
N LEU A 360 -9.74 3.14 1.39
CA LEU A 360 -10.85 4.06 1.69
C LEU A 360 -10.37 5.50 1.84
N ILE A 361 -9.28 5.73 2.59
CA ILE A 361 -8.65 7.04 2.76
C ILE A 361 -8.16 7.58 1.41
N ALA A 362 -7.46 6.76 0.63
CA ALA A 362 -6.91 7.14 -0.67
C ALA A 362 -8.02 7.47 -1.69
N GLN A 363 -9.08 6.66 -1.74
CA GLN A 363 -10.22 6.88 -2.61
C GLN A 363 -10.91 8.20 -2.27
N THR A 364 -11.20 8.43 -0.98
CA THR A 364 -11.88 9.66 -0.52
C THR A 364 -11.03 10.91 -0.78
N SER A 365 -9.71 10.80 -0.57
CA SER A 365 -8.76 11.87 -0.90
C SER A 365 -8.74 12.16 -2.41
N THR A 366 -8.78 11.12 -3.24
CA THR A 366 -8.82 11.26 -4.71
C THR A 366 -10.12 11.92 -5.17
N GLU A 367 -11.27 11.47 -4.68
CA GLU A 367 -12.58 12.07 -4.99
C GLU A 367 -12.62 13.56 -4.58
N ARG A 368 -12.01 13.93 -3.44
CA ARG A 368 -11.90 15.33 -3.01
C ARG A 368 -10.98 16.15 -3.93
N LEU A 369 -9.82 15.60 -4.30
CA LEU A 369 -8.90 16.25 -5.23
C LEU A 369 -9.54 16.44 -6.61
N GLU A 370 -10.34 15.48 -7.08
CA GLU A 370 -11.13 15.62 -8.31
C GLU A 370 -12.16 16.73 -8.21
N LYS A 371 -12.92 16.81 -7.11
CA LYS A 371 -13.86 17.93 -6.88
C LYS A 371 -13.17 19.29 -6.81
N GLN A 372 -12.03 19.36 -6.11
CA GLN A 372 -11.20 20.56 -6.07
C GLN A 372 -10.69 20.92 -7.47
N TYR A 373 -10.23 19.92 -8.23
CA TYR A 373 -9.80 20.08 -9.61
C TYR A 373 -10.92 20.62 -10.50
N ASP A 374 -12.12 20.05 -10.44
CA ASP A 374 -13.27 20.50 -11.22
C ASP A 374 -13.67 21.93 -10.84
N SER A 375 -13.65 22.27 -9.55
CA SER A 375 -13.91 23.63 -9.09
C SER A 375 -12.87 24.63 -9.61
N ALA A 376 -11.58 24.30 -9.51
CA ALA A 376 -10.49 25.14 -10.01
C ALA A 376 -10.50 25.24 -11.55
N SER A 377 -10.82 24.16 -12.24
CA SER A 377 -10.99 24.12 -13.70
C SER A 377 -12.12 25.04 -14.14
N ASN A 378 -13.26 25.00 -13.44
CA ASN A 378 -14.38 25.90 -13.69
C ASN A 378 -14.01 27.37 -13.41
N GLU A 379 -13.28 27.66 -12.33
CA GLU A 379 -12.77 29.01 -12.04
C GLU A 379 -11.81 29.51 -13.13
N LEU A 380 -10.92 28.65 -13.61
CA LEU A 380 -9.98 28.96 -14.69
C LEU A 380 -10.73 29.22 -16.00
N GLU A 381 -11.76 28.43 -16.31
CA GLU A 381 -12.61 28.68 -17.48
C GLU A 381 -13.34 30.02 -17.37
N GLN A 382 -13.86 30.37 -16.18
CA GLN A 382 -14.47 31.67 -15.93
C GLN A 382 -13.45 32.82 -16.07
N ALA A 383 -12.25 32.66 -15.53
CA ALA A 383 -11.17 33.64 -15.68
C ALA A 383 -10.79 33.84 -17.15
N ARG A 384 -10.70 32.75 -17.92
CA ARG A 384 -10.42 32.79 -19.36
C ARG A 384 -11.52 33.53 -20.13
N ARG A 385 -12.79 33.27 -19.83
CA ARG A 385 -13.91 34.02 -20.42
C ARG A 385 -13.85 35.52 -20.10
N ARG A 386 -13.46 35.89 -18.87
CA ARG A 386 -13.26 37.30 -18.48
C ARG A 386 -12.09 37.95 -19.25
N LEU A 387 -11.03 37.19 -19.48
CA LEU A 387 -9.85 37.63 -20.24
C LEU A 387 -10.17 37.82 -21.72
N ASP A 388 -10.90 36.89 -22.34
CA ASP A 388 -11.36 37.00 -23.73
C ASP A 388 -12.29 38.22 -23.89
N ALA A 389 -13.23 38.43 -22.95
CA ALA A 389 -14.11 39.59 -22.96
C ALA A 389 -13.34 40.92 -22.78
N SER A 390 -12.32 40.95 -21.94
CA SER A 390 -11.48 42.14 -21.73
C SER A 390 -10.59 42.42 -22.94
N SER A 391 -10.06 41.37 -23.58
CA SER A 391 -9.27 41.48 -24.82
C SER A 391 -10.11 42.03 -25.97
N GLU A 392 -11.37 41.60 -26.08
CA GLU A 392 -12.31 42.13 -27.07
C GLU A 392 -12.62 43.62 -26.82
N LYS A 393 -12.82 44.03 -25.55
CA LYS A 393 -12.97 45.44 -25.20
C LYS A 393 -11.75 46.29 -25.58
N LEU A 394 -10.54 45.79 -25.31
CA LEU A 394 -9.30 46.47 -25.69
C LEU A 394 -9.17 46.60 -27.22
N ARG A 395 -9.58 45.56 -27.97
CA ARG A 395 -9.61 45.61 -29.43
C ARG A 395 -10.59 46.68 -29.94
N GLN A 396 -11.79 46.75 -29.36
CA GLN A 396 -12.79 47.77 -29.69
C GLN A 396 -12.28 49.18 -29.37
N GLN A 397 -11.63 49.37 -28.23
CA GLN A 397 -11.00 50.65 -27.87
C GLN A 397 -9.95 51.03 -28.91
N ARG A 398 -9.01 50.12 -29.23
CA ARG A 398 -7.98 50.37 -30.25
C ARG A 398 -8.57 50.76 -31.60
N ASP A 399 -9.58 50.05 -32.07
CA ASP A 399 -10.26 50.34 -33.34
C ASP A 399 -10.95 51.72 -33.28
N ALA A 400 -11.54 52.10 -32.14
CA ALA A 400 -12.13 53.43 -31.94
C ALA A 400 -11.06 54.54 -31.92
N THR A 401 -9.93 54.35 -31.25
CA THR A 401 -8.83 55.33 -31.23
C THR A 401 -8.24 55.51 -32.63
N SER A 402 -8.07 54.43 -33.39
CA SER A 402 -7.63 54.53 -34.79
C SER A 402 -8.61 55.31 -35.67
N ARG A 403 -9.93 55.14 -35.49
CA ARG A 403 -10.93 55.94 -36.22
C ARG A 403 -10.84 57.43 -35.86
N LEU A 404 -10.80 57.74 -34.57
CA LEU A 404 -10.63 59.12 -34.08
C LEU A 404 -9.36 59.78 -34.64
N SER A 405 -8.24 59.05 -34.70
CA SER A 405 -7.00 59.56 -35.28
C SER A 405 -7.12 59.84 -36.79
N ALA A 406 -7.88 59.02 -37.53
CA ALA A 406 -8.11 59.22 -38.96
C ALA A 406 -9.01 60.43 -39.24
N ASP A 407 -10.08 60.60 -38.45
CA ASP A 407 -10.99 61.75 -38.54
C ASP A 407 -10.27 63.08 -38.25
N LEU A 408 -9.34 63.06 -37.27
CA LEU A 408 -8.48 64.20 -36.96
C LEU A 408 -7.52 64.53 -38.11
N ALA A 409 -6.91 63.52 -38.74
CA ALA A 409 -6.05 63.73 -39.91
C ALA A 409 -6.83 64.34 -41.09
N GLU A 410 -8.06 63.88 -41.35
CA GLU A 410 -8.91 64.46 -42.40
C GLU A 410 -9.32 65.91 -42.07
N SER A 411 -9.59 66.19 -40.81
CA SER A 411 -9.91 67.55 -40.34
C SER A 411 -8.71 68.50 -40.49
N ARG A 412 -7.49 67.99 -40.27
CA ARG A 412 -6.23 68.73 -40.48
C ARG A 412 -6.00 69.06 -41.96
N ASP A 413 -6.19 68.08 -42.86
CA ASP A 413 -6.11 68.30 -44.31
C ASP A 413 -7.13 69.33 -44.82
N LYS A 414 -8.35 69.35 -44.25
CA LYS A 414 -9.37 70.36 -44.57
C LYS A 414 -8.94 71.76 -44.14
N LEU A 415 -8.34 71.89 -42.97
CA LEU A 415 -7.80 73.17 -42.48
C LEU A 415 -6.68 73.69 -43.37
N ASP A 416 -5.77 72.81 -43.83
CA ASP A 416 -4.69 73.20 -44.74
C ASP A 416 -5.21 73.71 -46.09
N ARG A 417 -6.22 73.04 -46.66
CA ARG A 417 -6.88 73.49 -47.90
C ARG A 417 -7.62 74.82 -47.72
N LEU A 418 -8.23 75.05 -46.56
CA LEU A 418 -8.86 76.33 -46.24
C LEU A 418 -7.81 77.43 -46.08
N SER A 419 -6.69 77.13 -45.42
CA SER A 419 -5.54 78.04 -45.29
C SER A 419 -4.99 78.45 -46.67
N GLU A 420 -4.80 77.51 -47.59
CA GLU A 420 -4.37 77.82 -48.96
C GLU A 420 -5.38 78.70 -49.71
N ARG A 421 -6.69 78.49 -49.52
CA ARG A 421 -7.72 79.33 -50.12
C ARG A 421 -7.72 80.75 -49.57
N VAL A 422 -7.54 80.89 -48.26
CA VAL A 422 -7.38 82.20 -47.60
C VAL A 422 -6.17 82.91 -48.19
N SER A 423 -5.03 82.22 -48.31
CA SER A 423 -3.80 82.80 -48.87
C SER A 423 -3.94 83.20 -50.35
N ARG A 424 -4.72 82.46 -51.16
CA ARG A 424 -5.06 82.86 -52.55
C ARG A 424 -5.98 84.09 -52.61
N GLN A 425 -7.00 84.14 -51.74
CA GLN A 425 -7.92 85.28 -51.66
C GLN A 425 -7.20 86.54 -51.17
N GLU A 426 -6.19 86.42 -50.31
CA GLU A 426 -5.31 87.52 -49.91
C GLU A 426 -4.46 88.05 -51.07
N GLY A 427 -3.96 87.16 -51.94
CA GLY A 427 -3.26 87.56 -53.18
C GLY A 427 -4.16 88.31 -54.17
N GLU A 428 -5.43 87.93 -54.29
CA GLU A 428 -6.44 88.66 -55.10
C GLU A 428 -6.82 90.01 -54.45
N LEU A 429 -6.83 90.07 -53.12
CA LEU A 429 -7.05 91.31 -52.36
C LEU A 429 -5.88 92.29 -52.55
N ASP A 430 -4.64 91.80 -52.66
CA ASP A 430 -3.45 92.63 -52.86
C ASP A 430 -3.36 93.20 -54.30
N GLU A 431 -3.87 92.48 -55.30
CA GLU A 431 -4.00 93.00 -56.67
C GLU A 431 -5.10 94.07 -56.78
N GLN A 432 -6.21 93.94 -56.02
CA GLN A 432 -7.22 94.99 -55.91
C GLN A 432 -6.76 96.21 -55.08
N LYS A 433 -5.91 96.02 -54.06
CA LYS A 433 -5.31 97.13 -53.29
C LYS A 433 -4.31 97.94 -54.11
N ARG A 434 -3.67 97.34 -55.11
CA ARG A 434 -2.79 98.03 -56.07
C ARG A 434 -3.51 99.14 -56.85
N GLN A 435 -4.84 99.07 -56.93
CA GLN A 435 -5.69 100.09 -57.58
C GLN A 435 -6.20 101.19 -56.63
N ASN A 436 -6.09 101.04 -55.30
CA ASN A 436 -6.62 102.02 -54.33
C ASN A 436 -5.55 102.45 -53.32
N ALA A 437 -4.58 103.24 -53.79
CA ALA A 437 -3.41 103.69 -53.05
C ALA A 437 -3.67 104.80 -52.00
N GLU A 438 -4.92 105.07 -51.60
CA GLU A 438 -5.28 106.16 -50.68
C GLU A 438 -5.85 105.74 -49.30
N LYS A 439 -5.93 104.44 -48.98
CA LYS A 439 -6.46 103.96 -47.69
C LYS A 439 -5.43 103.29 -46.76
N ASP A 440 -4.16 103.63 -46.91
CA ASP A 440 -3.02 102.92 -46.28
C ASP A 440 -2.76 103.25 -44.79
N GLU A 441 -3.55 104.11 -44.17
CA GLU A 441 -3.36 104.48 -42.75
C GLU A 441 -4.25 103.68 -41.78
N LYS A 442 -5.40 103.16 -42.24
CA LYS A 442 -6.27 102.27 -41.44
C LYS A 442 -5.77 100.81 -41.41
N LEU A 443 -5.03 100.36 -42.43
CA LEU A 443 -4.51 98.98 -42.55
C LEU A 443 -3.44 98.66 -41.50
N ARG A 444 -2.66 99.67 -41.08
CA ARG A 444 -1.57 99.47 -40.11
C ARG A 444 -2.07 99.20 -38.69
N ARG A 445 -3.27 99.68 -38.33
CA ARG A 445 -3.89 99.40 -37.02
C ARG A 445 -4.54 98.01 -36.97
N ILE A 446 -5.22 97.60 -38.04
CA ILE A 446 -5.86 96.27 -38.13
C ILE A 446 -4.81 95.14 -38.19
N ASN A 447 -3.72 95.31 -38.97
CA ASN A 447 -2.64 94.31 -39.05
C ASN A 447 -1.87 94.09 -37.74
N GLN A 448 -1.95 95.01 -36.77
CA GLN A 448 -1.38 94.82 -35.43
C GLN A 448 -2.34 94.06 -34.49
N GLU A 449 -3.66 94.15 -34.69
CA GLU A 449 -4.67 93.37 -33.98
C GLU A 449 -4.73 91.93 -34.51
N THR A 450 -4.73 91.71 -35.83
CA THR A 450 -4.77 90.35 -36.41
C THR A 450 -3.52 89.53 -36.07
N ARG A 451 -2.33 90.16 -36.00
CA ARG A 451 -1.10 89.47 -35.55
C ARG A 451 -1.14 89.07 -34.08
N ARG A 452 -1.84 89.84 -33.23
CA ARG A 452 -2.03 89.49 -31.81
C ARG A 452 -3.05 88.36 -31.67
N ASP A 453 -4.14 88.39 -32.42
CA ASP A 453 -5.17 87.34 -32.44
C ASP A 453 -4.65 86.03 -33.06
N ASP A 454 -3.79 86.09 -34.07
CA ASP A 454 -3.12 84.93 -34.67
C ASP A 454 -2.04 84.34 -33.76
N ASP A 455 -1.28 85.17 -33.04
CA ASP A 455 -0.33 84.72 -32.03
C ASP A 455 -1.05 84.10 -30.81
N GLU A 456 -2.20 84.63 -30.39
CA GLU A 456 -3.05 84.01 -29.37
C GLU A 456 -3.66 82.69 -29.84
N ARG A 457 -4.17 82.61 -31.08
CA ARG A 457 -4.66 81.36 -31.68
C ARG A 457 -3.56 80.31 -31.81
N ARG A 458 -2.35 80.69 -32.21
CA ARG A 458 -1.20 79.76 -32.26
C ARG A 458 -0.81 79.26 -30.88
N LYS A 459 -0.85 80.11 -29.85
CA LYS A 459 -0.61 79.68 -28.47
C LYS A 459 -1.69 78.76 -27.94
N LEU A 460 -2.97 79.01 -28.25
CA LEU A 460 -4.09 78.15 -27.87
C LEU A 460 -4.06 76.80 -28.60
N LEU A 461 -3.72 76.78 -29.89
CA LEU A 461 -3.53 75.56 -30.68
C LEU A 461 -2.35 74.75 -30.17
N ALA A 462 -1.19 75.38 -29.93
CA ALA A 462 -0.03 74.70 -29.37
C ALA A 462 -0.31 74.14 -27.96
N LYS A 463 -1.12 74.84 -27.16
CA LYS A 463 -1.56 74.35 -25.84
C LYS A 463 -2.52 73.16 -25.95
N ALA A 464 -3.48 73.22 -26.87
CA ALA A 464 -4.41 72.11 -27.13
C ALA A 464 -3.71 70.88 -27.72
N GLU A 465 -2.73 71.07 -28.61
CA GLU A 465 -1.88 69.98 -29.14
C GLU A 465 -1.01 69.37 -28.03
N ALA A 466 -0.45 70.18 -27.13
CA ALA A 466 0.32 69.68 -25.99
C ALA A 466 -0.54 68.88 -24.99
N GLU A 467 -1.74 69.38 -24.64
CA GLU A 467 -2.70 68.68 -23.77
C GLU A 467 -3.20 67.38 -24.41
N GLN A 468 -3.40 67.35 -25.74
CA GLN A 468 -3.74 66.11 -26.46
C GLN A 468 -2.57 65.11 -26.49
N GLN A 469 -1.34 65.58 -26.71
CA GLN A 469 -0.18 64.70 -26.72
C GLN A 469 0.04 64.06 -25.35
N GLU A 470 -0.13 64.83 -24.26
CA GLU A 470 -0.05 64.32 -22.90
C GLU A 470 -1.15 63.28 -22.58
N LEU A 471 -2.36 63.44 -23.12
CA LEU A 471 -3.43 62.45 -23.00
C LEU A 471 -3.13 61.16 -23.78
N ILE A 472 -2.51 61.27 -24.95
CA ILE A 472 -2.08 60.11 -25.76
C ILE A 472 -0.98 59.35 -25.04
N ASP A 473 0.03 60.05 -24.52
CA ASP A 473 1.17 59.43 -23.82
C ASP A 473 0.69 58.70 -22.55
N ASN A 474 -0.21 59.31 -21.76
CA ASN A 474 -0.82 58.65 -20.59
C ASN A 474 -1.67 57.43 -20.94
N ALA A 475 -2.39 57.47 -22.08
CA ALA A 475 -3.18 56.35 -22.55
C ALA A 475 -2.29 55.19 -23.02
N ASP A 476 -1.20 55.49 -23.74
CA ASP A 476 -0.23 54.49 -24.18
C ASP A 476 0.51 53.84 -23.01
N GLU A 477 0.85 54.61 -21.98
CA GLU A 477 1.47 54.11 -20.75
C GLU A 477 0.52 53.19 -19.96
N SER A 478 -0.77 53.58 -19.82
CA SER A 478 -1.80 52.71 -19.24
C SER A 478 -2.03 51.43 -20.05
N LEU A 479 -1.92 51.50 -21.37
CA LEU A 479 -2.10 50.36 -22.26
C LEU A 479 -0.91 49.40 -22.21
N ALA A 480 0.30 49.93 -22.03
CA ALA A 480 1.51 49.15 -21.79
C ALA A 480 1.43 48.38 -20.46
N GLN A 481 1.02 49.05 -19.38
CA GLN A 481 0.82 48.41 -18.08
C GLN A 481 -0.24 47.30 -18.11
N GLN A 482 -1.34 47.50 -18.84
CA GLN A 482 -2.38 46.47 -19.00
C GLN A 482 -1.91 45.28 -19.83
N LYS A 483 -1.09 45.49 -20.87
CA LYS A 483 -0.50 44.40 -21.66
C LYS A 483 0.45 43.55 -20.84
N GLU A 484 1.28 44.18 -20.01
CA GLU A 484 2.23 43.45 -19.16
C GLU A 484 1.53 42.61 -18.09
N LEU A 485 0.47 43.14 -17.47
CA LEU A 485 -0.41 42.37 -16.58
C LEU A 485 -1.06 41.17 -17.28
N LEU A 486 -1.52 41.34 -18.52
CA LEU A 486 -2.10 40.27 -19.34
C LEU A 486 -1.08 39.16 -19.65
N GLU A 487 0.17 39.54 -19.89
CA GLU A 487 1.25 38.60 -20.20
C GLU A 487 1.66 37.81 -18.95
N GLN A 488 1.76 38.47 -17.80
CA GLN A 488 2.02 37.81 -16.51
C GLN A 488 0.93 36.80 -16.13
N GLU A 489 -0.34 37.14 -16.36
CA GLU A 489 -1.47 36.24 -16.10
C GLU A 489 -1.50 35.05 -17.06
N ARG A 490 -1.12 35.24 -18.34
CA ARG A 490 -0.94 34.14 -19.30
C ARG A 490 0.16 33.17 -18.85
N GLU A 491 1.32 33.68 -18.46
CA GLU A 491 2.41 32.83 -17.97
C GLU A 491 2.05 32.09 -16.67
N ARG A 492 1.25 32.69 -15.79
CA ARG A 492 0.73 31.99 -14.60
C ARG A 492 -0.19 30.83 -14.98
N ALA A 493 -1.11 31.06 -15.92
CA ALA A 493 -2.02 30.02 -16.41
C ALA A 493 -1.27 28.87 -17.12
N ASP A 494 -0.25 29.19 -17.92
CA ASP A 494 0.57 28.18 -18.61
C ASP A 494 1.36 27.33 -17.60
N ARG A 495 1.98 27.95 -16.59
CA ARG A 495 2.67 27.24 -15.51
C ARG A 495 1.75 26.32 -14.70
N GLN A 496 0.53 26.77 -14.41
CA GLN A 496 -0.47 25.94 -13.72
C GLN A 496 -0.93 24.75 -14.58
N ASN A 497 -1.16 24.96 -15.88
CA ASN A 497 -1.53 23.88 -16.80
C ASN A 497 -0.44 22.80 -16.90
N GLU A 498 0.82 23.20 -16.89
CA GLU A 498 1.95 22.26 -16.97
C GLU A 498 2.04 21.38 -15.71
N LEU A 499 1.82 21.97 -14.53
CA LEU A 499 1.76 21.23 -13.26
C LEU A 499 0.60 20.23 -13.22
N VAL A 500 -0.57 20.64 -13.72
CA VAL A 500 -1.76 19.78 -13.81
C VAL A 500 -1.50 18.55 -14.69
N GLU A 501 -0.85 18.73 -15.85
CA GLU A 501 -0.53 17.61 -16.73
C GLU A 501 0.52 16.66 -16.14
N GLN A 502 1.48 17.17 -15.36
CA GLN A 502 2.43 16.33 -14.63
C GLN A 502 1.74 15.45 -13.57
N LEU A 503 0.82 16.02 -12.80
CA LEU A 503 0.04 15.28 -11.80
C LEU A 503 -0.83 14.19 -12.46
N ARG A 504 -1.50 14.51 -13.56
CA ARG A 504 -2.30 13.54 -14.34
C ARG A 504 -1.48 12.36 -14.84
N ARG A 505 -0.24 12.58 -15.30
CA ARG A 505 0.65 11.49 -15.73
C ARG A 505 1.04 10.61 -14.55
N ARG A 506 1.29 11.19 -13.37
CA ARG A 506 1.68 10.44 -12.18
C ARG A 506 0.56 9.57 -11.63
N VAL A 507 -0.67 10.10 -11.58
CA VAL A 507 -1.87 9.34 -11.16
C VAL A 507 -2.08 8.13 -12.07
N ARG A 508 -1.98 8.30 -13.39
CA ARG A 508 -2.11 7.18 -14.36
C ARG A 508 -1.05 6.09 -14.15
N GLN A 509 0.20 6.48 -13.92
CA GLN A 509 1.28 5.51 -13.67
C GLN A 509 1.07 4.71 -12.39
N LEU A 510 0.69 5.37 -11.29
CA LEU A 510 0.47 4.70 -10.00
C LEU A 510 -0.74 3.76 -10.06
N THR A 511 -1.81 4.17 -10.76
CA THR A 511 -3.00 3.33 -10.96
C THR A 511 -2.66 2.03 -11.69
N GLN A 512 -1.87 2.11 -12.78
CA GLN A 512 -1.42 0.92 -13.51
C GLN A 512 -0.51 0.00 -12.68
N GLN A 513 0.32 0.54 -11.79
CA GLN A 513 1.16 -0.27 -10.90
C GLN A 513 0.35 -1.01 -9.83
N VAL A 514 -0.64 -0.35 -9.24
CA VAL A 514 -1.51 -0.97 -8.24
C VAL A 514 -2.35 -2.09 -8.85
N GLU A 515 -2.90 -1.89 -10.05
CA GLU A 515 -3.62 -2.95 -10.78
C GLU A 515 -2.71 -4.14 -11.09
N GLY A 516 -1.47 -3.91 -11.55
CA GLY A 516 -0.52 -4.99 -11.84
C GLY A 516 -0.16 -5.83 -10.60
N LEU A 517 0.06 -5.19 -9.46
CA LEU A 517 0.36 -5.90 -8.20
C LEU A 517 -0.85 -6.67 -7.65
N ARG A 518 -2.06 -6.14 -7.83
CA ARG A 518 -3.29 -6.83 -7.42
C ARG A 518 -3.53 -8.08 -8.26
N ASP A 519 -3.36 -7.99 -9.57
CA ASP A 519 -3.47 -9.15 -10.48
C ASP A 519 -2.46 -10.24 -10.13
N GLU A 520 -1.26 -9.87 -9.67
CA GLU A 520 -0.22 -10.81 -9.29
C GLU A 520 -0.54 -11.51 -7.96
N ASN A 521 -0.98 -10.74 -6.96
CA ASN A 521 -1.46 -11.28 -5.69
C ASN A 521 -2.68 -12.18 -5.87
N GLU A 522 -3.62 -11.81 -6.74
CA GLU A 522 -4.81 -12.62 -7.02
C GLU A 522 -4.45 -13.92 -7.74
N ARG A 523 -3.45 -13.89 -8.65
CA ARG A 523 -2.88 -15.11 -9.25
C ARG A 523 -2.16 -15.99 -8.24
N MET A 524 -1.48 -15.42 -7.25
CA MET A 524 -0.90 -16.20 -6.15
C MET A 524 -2.01 -16.80 -5.28
N ALA A 525 -2.99 -16.00 -4.87
CA ALA A 525 -4.12 -16.44 -4.05
C ALA A 525 -4.95 -17.55 -4.72
N ARG A 526 -5.23 -17.45 -6.03
CA ARG A 526 -5.92 -18.51 -6.79
C ARG A 526 -5.12 -19.82 -6.87
N ARG A 527 -3.77 -19.75 -6.87
CA ARG A 527 -2.92 -20.96 -6.77
C ARG A 527 -3.03 -21.63 -5.41
N PHE A 528 -3.20 -20.85 -4.34
CA PHE A 528 -3.45 -21.38 -2.99
C PHE A 528 -4.89 -21.84 -2.78
N ALA A 529 -5.88 -21.19 -3.40
CA ALA A 529 -7.30 -21.47 -3.22
C ALA A 529 -7.80 -22.68 -4.04
N ASN A 530 -7.18 -22.99 -5.19
CA ASN A 530 -7.57 -24.10 -6.06
C ASN A 530 -7.12 -25.49 -5.56
N GLY A 531 -7.24 -25.76 -4.25
CA GLY A 531 -7.44 -27.11 -3.73
C GLY A 531 -6.35 -28.16 -3.99
N ALA A 532 -5.14 -27.78 -4.41
CA ALA A 532 -3.97 -28.67 -4.34
C ALA A 532 -3.46 -28.73 -2.88
N VAL A 533 -4.35 -29.01 -1.93
CA VAL A 533 -3.96 -29.48 -0.60
C VAL A 533 -3.58 -30.95 -0.78
N SER A 534 -2.37 -31.17 -1.28
CA SER A 534 -1.61 -32.32 -0.83
C SER A 534 -1.53 -32.19 0.70
N THR A 535 -2.22 -33.05 1.42
CA THR A 535 -1.89 -33.24 2.83
C THR A 535 -0.40 -33.57 2.85
N PRO A 536 0.47 -32.80 3.54
CA PRO A 536 1.90 -33.03 3.49
C PRO A 536 2.21 -34.49 3.84
N LEU A 537 2.80 -35.22 2.89
CA LEU A 537 3.09 -36.66 3.04
C LEU A 537 4.13 -36.90 4.15
N VAL A 538 5.12 -36.00 4.25
CA VAL A 538 6.20 -36.02 5.23
C VAL A 538 6.38 -34.60 5.77
N TYR A 539 6.54 -34.48 7.09
CA TYR A 539 6.87 -33.23 7.75
C TYR A 539 8.39 -33.07 7.83
N ALA A 540 8.88 -31.84 7.63
CA ALA A 540 10.31 -31.53 7.75
C ALA A 540 10.82 -31.68 9.20
N GLY A 541 12.07 -32.13 9.35
CA GLY A 541 12.81 -32.13 10.61
C GLY A 541 13.43 -30.75 10.93
N GLY A 542 14.35 -30.70 11.89
CA GLY A 542 14.99 -29.45 12.35
C GLY A 542 16.23 -28.98 11.56
N GLU A 543 16.65 -29.71 10.51
CA GLU A 543 17.71 -29.27 9.59
C GLU A 543 17.13 -28.30 8.54
N HIS A 544 18.00 -27.54 7.85
CA HIS A 544 17.61 -26.51 6.89
C HIS A 544 18.27 -26.73 5.53
N ASP A 545 17.64 -26.23 4.48
CA ASP A 545 18.18 -26.20 3.12
C ASP A 545 19.39 -25.26 3.07
N LEU A 546 20.55 -25.76 2.67
CA LEU A 546 21.75 -25.00 2.36
C LEU A 546 21.66 -24.36 0.96
N PHE A 547 20.81 -24.90 0.09
CA PHE A 547 20.43 -24.33 -1.20
C PHE A 547 18.98 -24.67 -1.56
N ASP A 548 18.39 -23.95 -2.52
CA ASP A 548 16.97 -24.06 -2.84
C ASP A 548 16.54 -25.52 -3.10
N ARG A 549 15.55 -25.99 -2.33
CA ARG A 549 14.94 -27.32 -2.39
C ARG A 549 15.87 -28.50 -2.02
N GLU A 550 17.00 -28.26 -1.36
CA GLU A 550 17.99 -29.29 -0.99
C GLU A 550 17.39 -30.50 -0.26
N MET A 551 16.80 -30.33 0.92
CA MET A 551 16.24 -31.41 1.72
C MET A 551 15.13 -32.15 0.98
N ARG A 552 14.34 -31.42 0.19
CA ARG A 552 13.32 -32.05 -0.67
C ARG A 552 13.99 -32.96 -1.70
N ASP A 553 15.06 -32.50 -2.34
CA ASP A 553 15.81 -33.29 -3.31
C ASP A 553 16.47 -34.51 -2.67
N TYR A 554 17.06 -34.41 -1.47
CA TYR A 554 17.57 -35.59 -0.72
C TYR A 554 16.49 -36.63 -0.40
N VAL A 555 15.30 -36.18 0.03
CA VAL A 555 14.19 -37.08 0.34
C VAL A 555 13.71 -37.79 -0.93
N LEU A 556 13.59 -37.05 -2.04
CA LEU A 556 13.19 -37.64 -3.33
C LEU A 556 14.31 -38.53 -3.92
N GLU A 557 15.59 -38.21 -3.71
CA GLU A 557 16.73 -39.08 -4.07
C GLU A 557 16.64 -40.40 -3.32
N ALA A 558 16.32 -40.38 -2.02
CA ALA A 558 16.14 -41.59 -1.22
C ALA A 558 14.94 -42.44 -1.69
N VAL A 559 13.82 -41.78 -2.03
CA VAL A 559 12.64 -42.44 -2.63
C VAL A 559 13.01 -43.10 -3.96
N LYS A 560 13.75 -42.39 -4.82
CA LYS A 560 14.24 -42.90 -6.10
C LYS A 560 15.22 -44.05 -5.92
N HIS A 561 16.18 -43.95 -5.02
CA HIS A 561 17.14 -45.02 -4.74
C HIS A 561 16.43 -46.29 -4.28
N GLU A 562 15.42 -46.17 -3.42
CA GLU A 562 14.60 -47.31 -2.99
C GLU A 562 13.77 -47.89 -4.15
N LEU A 563 13.22 -47.04 -5.02
CA LEU A 563 12.51 -47.45 -6.23
C LEU A 563 13.42 -48.24 -7.18
N ASP A 564 14.63 -47.72 -7.45
CA ASP A 564 15.64 -48.35 -8.31
C ASP A 564 16.09 -49.72 -7.75
N GLY A 565 16.15 -49.84 -6.41
CA GLY A 565 16.50 -51.07 -5.70
C GLY A 565 15.39 -52.13 -5.64
N CYS A 566 14.14 -51.79 -5.96
CA CYS A 566 13.00 -52.71 -5.82
C CYS A 566 13.04 -53.93 -6.78
N GLY A 567 13.92 -53.93 -7.78
CA GLY A 567 14.08 -55.03 -8.73
C GLY A 567 12.88 -55.18 -9.67
N HIS A 568 13.13 -55.46 -10.94
CA HIS A 568 12.06 -55.82 -11.88
C HIS A 568 11.83 -57.32 -11.73
N GLY A 569 10.98 -57.73 -10.78
CA GLY A 569 10.61 -59.13 -10.67
C GLY A 569 10.03 -59.63 -12.00
N ASP A 570 10.40 -60.83 -12.44
CA ASP A 570 9.98 -61.51 -13.69
C ASP A 570 8.44 -61.68 -13.86
N SER A 571 7.63 -61.09 -12.99
CA SER A 571 6.18 -61.12 -13.02
C SER A 571 5.60 -59.85 -13.64
N LYS A 572 4.65 -60.01 -14.58
CA LYS A 572 3.83 -58.95 -15.21
C LYS A 572 2.96 -58.10 -14.24
N GLN A 573 3.23 -58.11 -12.93
CA GLN A 573 2.48 -57.36 -11.92
C GLN A 573 3.40 -56.36 -11.20
N SER A 574 3.04 -55.08 -11.25
CA SER A 574 3.67 -54.01 -10.46
C SER A 574 3.37 -54.20 -8.97
N TRP A 575 4.37 -53.94 -8.13
CA TRP A 575 4.19 -54.00 -6.67
C TRP A 575 3.66 -52.67 -6.18
N ARG A 576 2.72 -52.69 -5.22
CA ARG A 576 2.12 -51.46 -4.68
C ARG A 576 3.15 -50.44 -4.19
N LYS A 577 4.29 -50.92 -3.67
CA LYS A 577 5.42 -50.07 -3.25
C LYS A 577 6.04 -49.31 -4.42
N VAL A 578 6.22 -49.95 -5.59
CA VAL A 578 6.73 -49.32 -6.81
C VAL A 578 5.75 -48.24 -7.27
N ASP A 579 4.45 -48.54 -7.33
CA ASP A 579 3.43 -47.57 -7.74
C ASP A 579 3.40 -46.33 -6.84
N VAL A 580 3.51 -46.52 -5.51
CA VAL A 580 3.52 -45.40 -4.55
C VAL A 580 4.77 -44.55 -4.68
N LEU A 581 5.96 -45.16 -4.77
CA LEU A 581 7.21 -44.39 -4.87
C LEU A 581 7.31 -43.63 -6.21
N SER A 582 6.84 -44.24 -7.31
CA SER A 582 6.74 -43.57 -8.62
C SER A 582 5.78 -42.39 -8.59
N ASP A 583 4.57 -42.56 -8.04
CA ASP A 583 3.56 -41.50 -7.93
C ASP A 583 4.06 -40.32 -7.06
N VAL A 584 4.79 -40.62 -5.98
CA VAL A 584 5.42 -39.59 -5.13
C VAL A 584 6.47 -38.81 -5.91
N LEU A 585 7.32 -39.45 -6.71
CA LEU A 585 8.32 -38.75 -7.53
C LEU A 585 7.67 -37.89 -8.62
N GLU A 586 6.66 -38.42 -9.32
CA GLU A 586 5.93 -37.72 -10.38
C GLU A 586 5.18 -36.50 -9.83
N SER A 587 4.54 -36.64 -8.67
CA SER A 587 3.79 -35.56 -8.02
C SER A 587 4.67 -34.47 -7.41
N ASN A 588 5.99 -34.67 -7.34
CA ASN A 588 6.93 -33.77 -6.67
C ASN A 588 8.00 -33.15 -7.57
N ASP A 589 7.92 -33.34 -8.89
CA ASP A 589 8.86 -32.77 -9.87
C ASP A 589 10.33 -33.01 -9.46
N TYR A 590 10.74 -34.26 -9.25
CA TYR A 590 12.12 -34.57 -8.87
C TYR A 590 13.13 -34.18 -9.96
N GLU A 591 13.97 -33.18 -9.67
CA GLU A 591 14.95 -32.60 -10.62
C GLU A 591 16.36 -33.24 -10.50
N GLY A 592 16.67 -33.90 -9.37
CA GLY A 592 17.96 -34.54 -9.14
C GLY A 592 19.11 -33.54 -8.98
N LEU A 593 18.86 -32.47 -8.22
CA LEU A 593 19.79 -31.38 -7.99
C LEU A 593 21.11 -31.85 -7.37
N HIS A 594 21.07 -32.79 -6.42
CA HIS A 594 22.27 -33.34 -5.77
C HIS A 594 23.17 -34.10 -6.73
N GLU A 595 22.61 -34.93 -7.62
CA GLU A 595 23.41 -35.66 -8.60
C GLU A 595 24.07 -34.69 -9.59
N GLN A 596 23.35 -33.66 -10.03
CA GLN A 596 23.90 -32.62 -10.91
C GLN A 596 25.08 -31.89 -10.25
N ARG A 597 24.94 -31.47 -8.98
CA ARG A 597 26.01 -30.80 -8.23
C ARG A 597 27.19 -31.73 -7.93
N ARG A 598 26.93 -33.01 -7.67
CA ARG A 598 27.95 -34.05 -7.48
C ARG A 598 28.80 -34.24 -8.73
N GLU A 599 28.16 -34.28 -9.90
CA GLU A 599 28.86 -34.33 -11.18
C GLU A 599 29.65 -33.07 -11.46
N GLU A 600 29.07 -31.90 -11.21
CA GLU A 600 29.73 -30.61 -11.45
C GLU A 600 30.97 -30.43 -10.57
N LEU A 601 30.87 -30.79 -9.28
CA LEU A 601 32.00 -30.80 -8.35
C LEU A 601 33.12 -31.75 -8.82
N ARG A 602 32.76 -32.96 -9.26
CA ARG A 602 33.74 -33.90 -9.83
C ARG A 602 34.43 -33.29 -11.05
N ARG A 603 33.66 -32.77 -12.01
CA ARG A 603 34.22 -32.12 -13.22
C ARG A 603 35.14 -30.95 -12.88
N ALA A 604 34.80 -30.16 -11.87
CA ALA A 604 35.60 -29.00 -11.44
C ALA A 604 36.95 -29.41 -10.83
N LEU A 605 37.00 -30.52 -10.09
CA LEU A 605 38.19 -30.97 -9.38
C LEU A 605 39.01 -32.04 -10.13
N VAL A 606 38.50 -32.59 -11.22
CA VAL A 606 39.26 -33.51 -12.09
C VAL A 606 40.52 -32.83 -12.62
N GLY A 607 41.68 -33.44 -12.35
CA GLY A 607 42.97 -32.89 -12.78
C GLY A 607 43.42 -31.63 -12.04
N TYR A 608 42.86 -31.34 -10.85
CA TYR A 608 43.23 -30.20 -10.01
C TYR A 608 44.74 -30.14 -9.75
N ARG A 609 45.37 -28.99 -10.10
CA ARG A 609 46.81 -28.71 -9.87
C ARG A 609 47.06 -27.46 -9.01
N GLY A 610 46.00 -26.75 -8.64
CA GLY A 610 46.03 -25.50 -7.88
C GLY A 610 44.76 -24.68 -8.09
N MET A 611 44.52 -23.71 -7.19
CA MET A 611 43.32 -22.87 -7.23
C MET A 611 43.41 -21.81 -8.32
N THR A 612 42.67 -22.00 -9.42
CA THR A 612 42.53 -21.02 -10.50
C THR A 612 41.31 -20.13 -10.26
N ALA A 613 41.28 -18.93 -10.84
CA ALA A 613 40.12 -18.03 -10.71
C ALA A 613 38.82 -18.65 -11.26
N GLN A 614 38.92 -19.47 -12.31
CA GLN A 614 37.78 -20.20 -12.86
C GLN A 614 37.27 -21.29 -11.91
N LEU A 615 38.17 -22.05 -11.29
CA LEU A 615 37.80 -23.06 -10.30
C LEU A 615 37.24 -22.43 -9.03
N GLU A 616 37.82 -21.32 -8.57
CA GLU A 616 37.33 -20.57 -7.40
C GLU A 616 35.90 -20.06 -7.66
N ALA A 617 35.59 -19.57 -8.87
CA ALA A 617 34.24 -19.18 -9.26
C ALA A 617 33.27 -20.37 -9.35
N THR A 618 33.67 -21.50 -9.97
CA THR A 618 32.82 -22.71 -10.02
C THR A 618 32.54 -23.29 -8.63
N LEU A 619 33.53 -23.26 -7.74
CA LEU A 619 33.34 -23.70 -6.35
C LEU A 619 32.41 -22.74 -5.60
N ASP A 620 32.51 -21.43 -5.81
CA ASP A 620 31.63 -20.43 -5.21
C ASP A 620 30.18 -20.58 -5.70
N ASP A 621 29.96 -20.81 -7.00
CA ASP A 621 28.65 -21.10 -7.60
C ASP A 621 28.02 -22.39 -7.01
N LEU A 622 28.86 -23.40 -6.72
CA LEU A 622 28.46 -24.62 -6.03
C LEU A 622 28.30 -24.45 -4.51
N GLY A 623 28.52 -23.25 -3.96
CA GLY A 623 28.37 -22.93 -2.55
C GLY A 623 29.61 -23.22 -1.68
N TYR A 624 30.76 -23.56 -2.26
CA TYR A 624 32.01 -23.78 -1.54
C TYR A 624 32.85 -22.50 -1.48
N LYS A 625 32.87 -21.87 -0.30
CA LYS A 625 33.72 -20.71 -0.07
C LYS A 625 35.16 -21.13 0.20
N VAL A 626 36.09 -20.61 -0.60
CA VAL A 626 37.53 -20.86 -0.45
C VAL A 626 38.15 -19.91 0.59
N ILE A 627 38.64 -20.48 1.69
CA ILE A 627 39.41 -19.78 2.72
C ILE A 627 40.89 -20.14 2.54
N ARG A 628 41.74 -19.11 2.35
CA ARG A 628 43.18 -19.29 2.10
C ARG A 628 43.91 -19.49 3.43
N GLY A 629 44.45 -20.69 3.65
CA GLY A 629 45.40 -20.99 4.72
C GLY A 629 46.86 -20.98 4.24
N ASP A 630 47.82 -21.15 5.15
CA ASP A 630 49.25 -21.13 4.81
C ASP A 630 49.67 -22.30 3.90
N ARG A 631 49.21 -23.53 4.21
CA ARG A 631 49.60 -24.76 3.49
C ARG A 631 48.46 -25.43 2.70
N HIS A 632 47.21 -25.17 3.05
CA HIS A 632 46.02 -25.77 2.42
C HIS A 632 44.97 -24.68 2.15
N TYR A 633 44.11 -24.91 1.16
CA TYR A 633 42.84 -24.20 1.02
C TYR A 633 41.80 -24.91 1.89
N ILE A 634 40.97 -24.15 2.59
CA ILE A 634 39.82 -24.68 3.32
C ILE A 634 38.58 -24.33 2.51
N LEU A 635 37.78 -25.32 2.14
CA LEU A 635 36.46 -25.14 1.57
C LEU A 635 35.43 -25.19 2.68
N GLU A 636 34.60 -24.18 2.79
CA GLU A 636 33.44 -24.15 3.68
C GLU A 636 32.17 -24.19 2.83
N TYR A 637 31.33 -25.20 3.05
CA TYR A 637 30.11 -25.39 2.26
C TYR A 637 28.96 -24.53 2.82
N CYS A 638 28.40 -23.66 1.97
CA CYS A 638 27.27 -22.77 2.21
C CYS A 638 27.34 -21.97 3.53
N GLY A 639 28.55 -21.69 4.04
CA GLY A 639 28.76 -20.95 5.30
C GLY A 639 28.54 -21.77 6.58
N ASP A 640 28.36 -23.10 6.48
CA ASP A 640 28.22 -23.98 7.63
C ASP A 640 29.58 -24.58 8.01
N ALA A 641 30.07 -24.18 9.19
CA ALA A 641 31.36 -24.62 9.73
C ALA A 641 31.43 -26.14 10.01
N ARG A 642 30.28 -26.85 10.07
CA ARG A 642 30.22 -28.31 10.18
C ARG A 642 30.82 -28.99 8.95
N TYR A 643 30.74 -28.36 7.78
CA TYR A 643 31.15 -28.92 6.49
C TYR A 643 32.39 -28.19 5.93
N ARG A 644 33.55 -28.46 6.53
CA ARG A 644 34.85 -27.91 6.11
C ARG A 644 35.79 -28.98 5.56
N PHE A 645 36.43 -28.66 4.44
CA PHE A 645 37.33 -29.58 3.73
C PHE A 645 38.66 -28.94 3.42
N THR A 646 39.75 -29.70 3.44
CA THR A 646 41.08 -29.19 3.11
C THR A 646 41.53 -29.67 1.73
N LEU A 647 41.88 -28.74 0.85
CA LEU A 647 42.54 -29.01 -0.43
C LEU A 647 44.02 -28.59 -0.37
N ALA A 648 44.89 -29.42 -0.95
CA ALA A 648 46.30 -29.05 -1.11
C ALA A 648 46.46 -27.86 -2.06
N LYS A 649 47.42 -26.96 -1.79
CA LYS A 649 47.75 -25.87 -2.73
C LYS A 649 48.35 -26.39 -4.03
N THR A 650 49.16 -27.45 -3.93
CA THR A 650 49.81 -28.12 -5.05
C THR A 650 49.79 -29.63 -4.78
N PRO A 651 48.84 -30.38 -5.34
CA PRO A 651 48.81 -31.82 -5.19
C PRO A 651 49.95 -32.47 -5.99
N SER A 652 50.62 -33.46 -5.40
CA SER A 652 51.69 -34.24 -6.07
C SER A 652 51.16 -35.44 -6.86
N ASP A 653 49.90 -35.82 -6.65
CA ASP A 653 49.23 -36.98 -7.26
C ASP A 653 48.19 -36.51 -8.29
N VAL A 654 48.16 -37.18 -9.44
CA VAL A 654 47.25 -36.90 -10.56
C VAL A 654 45.79 -37.16 -10.18
N HIS A 655 45.54 -38.10 -9.25
CA HIS A 655 44.19 -38.43 -8.78
C HIS A 655 43.78 -37.68 -7.50
N ALA A 656 44.63 -36.79 -6.98
CA ALA A 656 44.33 -36.06 -5.74
C ALA A 656 43.05 -35.21 -5.84
N GLY A 657 42.77 -34.64 -7.03
CA GLY A 657 41.56 -33.88 -7.31
C GLY A 657 40.30 -34.75 -7.26
N ASP A 658 40.30 -35.88 -7.97
CA ASP A 658 39.18 -36.84 -8.01
C ASP A 658 38.86 -37.42 -6.63
N ASN A 659 39.90 -37.76 -5.88
CA ASN A 659 39.78 -38.29 -4.53
C ASN A 659 39.21 -37.23 -3.56
N SER A 660 39.61 -35.97 -3.74
CA SER A 660 39.07 -34.86 -2.95
C SER A 660 37.61 -34.58 -3.30
N ALA A 661 37.27 -34.57 -4.59
CA ALA A 661 35.90 -34.39 -5.06
C ALA A 661 34.95 -35.45 -4.52
N THR A 662 35.38 -36.71 -4.57
CA THR A 662 34.61 -37.87 -4.06
C THR A 662 34.38 -37.80 -2.55
N LYS A 663 35.33 -37.22 -1.80
CA LYS A 663 35.22 -37.03 -0.35
C LYS A 663 34.36 -35.82 0.04
N ILE A 664 34.33 -34.79 -0.81
CA ILE A 664 33.56 -33.56 -0.58
C ILE A 664 32.08 -33.77 -0.95
N ALA A 665 31.78 -34.32 -2.14
CA ALA A 665 30.57 -35.13 -2.34
C ALA A 665 30.56 -36.25 -1.30
N ARG A 666 29.57 -37.12 -1.11
CA ARG A 666 29.45 -37.98 0.09
C ARG A 666 29.19 -37.20 1.39
N LEU A 667 29.86 -36.07 1.65
CA LEU A 667 29.66 -35.27 2.86
C LEU A 667 28.76 -34.04 2.64
N THR A 668 28.53 -33.65 1.38
CA THR A 668 27.73 -32.46 1.02
C THR A 668 26.73 -32.70 -0.11
N GLN A 669 26.86 -33.83 -0.82
CA GLN A 669 26.03 -34.29 -1.94
C GLN A 669 25.96 -35.80 -1.86
#